data_AF-A0A534ATK2-F1
#
_entry.id   AF-A0A534ATK2-F1
#
_cell.length_a   1.000
_cell.length_b   1.000
_cell.length_c   1.000
_cell.angle_alpha   90.00
_cell.angle_beta   90.00
_cell.angle_gamma   90.00
#
_symmetry.space_group_name_H-M   'P 1'
#
loop_
_entity.id
_entity.type
_entity.pdbx_description
1 polymer ?
#
loop_
_entity_poly.entity_id
_entity_poly.type
_entity_poly.pdbx_seq_one_letter_code
_entity_poly.pdbx_strand_id
1 'polypeptide(L)'
;GRDEALVSQLFGTRWDTGKASVAYQYSDATPLAAAARGYAANADKRPFGGGDYRSFYSNPGNILDPATLQPAYGIPGGQNGASLAAAALSPTVNLENQFARYQLFPERRAHSLYASASQAVGERFELFADGQFTQRNTLRGQYPQEQMLLVPRTNPFFVAPQAGSPYVIVAYSFLRDLGPTVIAAETRNYMGTVGAKLKLADNWHATLSESYGRERLLAQYGVADQAALSAALADSNPATAFNPFADGSYTSRATLAAIQRNVLQHAASGIQTTSLVADGPLVSLPAGAAKVAVGLEHRQETLDHDEPDRTDPSERTVRARYARYVSSAFAELSLPLVGGSDSVRATPRLQLTLAGRFEDYSDFGHTFNPQARLRWIPLRSLKLRASWGTSFRAPTLDNLYDSSQNVAGLAVLPDPRSASGQSLVLARQGNNPNLTQETATTWTAGLDLAPESVPGLKLSVTYYAIDYQDRIVQPAADDPFNILVHESEWAAVITRNPTQAQIAAICDSPEFFGSRADCLSSSPAAIVDTRLANLGATKVNGLDVEAHHTLDSRVGTLGFGLNGSYVFRFAQAVTRTSPSTDILNTAGNPLALRVRVGTEWSLHRADLPGPGLNLTLNHTGGYRNSASALMPRVAAWTTLDLQLRYRTPTSDAWWSGMEFVLNGVNVLDRAPPFIDSQHGYDSMNVQPLGRVISLFARKNW
;
A
#
# COMPACT_ATOMS: atom_id res chain seq x y z
N GLY A 1 -1.34 17.97 18.72
CA GLY A 1 -2.03 17.71 17.44
C GLY A 1 -1.02 17.21 16.45
N ARG A 2 -1.32 17.29 15.16
CA ARG A 2 -0.34 17.20 14.07
C ARG A 2 -0.43 18.53 13.33
N ASP A 3 0.71 19.15 13.10
CA ASP A 3 0.84 20.43 12.42
C ASP A 3 1.63 20.20 11.14
N GLU A 4 1.28 20.91 10.08
CA GLU A 4 1.96 20.84 8.79
C GLU A 4 2.09 22.24 8.20
N ALA A 5 3.29 22.56 7.73
CA ALA A 5 3.60 23.77 6.98
C ALA A 5 4.01 23.38 5.56
N LEU A 6 3.49 24.10 4.57
CA LEU A 6 3.84 23.93 3.16
C LEU A 6 4.07 25.29 2.53
N VAL A 7 5.21 25.43 1.86
CA VAL A 7 5.55 26.62 1.08
C VAL A 7 5.90 26.16 -0.33
N SER A 8 5.26 26.76 -1.33
CA SER A 8 5.51 26.45 -2.73
C SER A 8 5.64 27.71 -3.56
N GLN A 9 6.54 27.71 -4.53
CA GLN A 9 6.73 28.80 -5.47
C GLN A 9 6.89 28.25 -6.89
N LEU A 10 6.15 28.82 -7.83
CA LEU A 10 6.26 28.55 -9.26
C LEU A 10 6.77 29.82 -9.96
N PHE A 11 7.80 29.68 -10.78
CA PHE A 11 8.25 30.69 -11.72
C PHE A 11 8.09 30.14 -13.13
N GLY A 12 7.65 30.99 -14.06
CA GLY A 12 7.50 30.61 -15.45
C GLY A 12 7.78 31.79 -16.36
N THR A 13 8.29 31.49 -17.55
CA THR A 13 8.46 32.47 -18.62
C THR A 13 8.07 31.83 -19.95
N ARG A 14 7.72 32.68 -20.91
CA ARG A 14 7.43 32.29 -22.29
C ARG A 14 8.04 33.32 -23.23
N TRP A 15 8.42 32.85 -24.41
CA TRP A 15 8.86 33.65 -25.54
C TRP A 15 8.21 33.10 -26.81
N ASP A 16 8.48 33.71 -27.96
CA ASP A 16 7.75 33.42 -29.21
C ASP A 16 7.79 31.95 -29.63
N THR A 17 8.88 31.27 -29.30
CA THR A 17 9.15 29.90 -29.74
C THR A 17 9.26 28.92 -28.59
N GLY A 18 9.01 29.32 -27.34
CA GLY A 18 9.21 28.40 -26.22
C GLY A 18 8.71 28.90 -24.88
N LYS A 19 8.85 28.03 -23.88
CA LYS A 19 8.42 28.27 -22.51
C LYS A 19 9.28 27.48 -21.54
N ALA A 20 9.43 27.99 -20.33
CA ALA A 20 10.07 27.29 -19.24
C ALA A 20 9.35 27.58 -17.92
N SER A 21 9.36 26.61 -17.01
CA SER A 21 8.86 26.79 -15.66
C SER A 21 9.67 25.99 -14.65
N VAL A 22 9.75 26.51 -13.42
CA VAL A 22 10.38 25.86 -12.28
C VAL A 22 9.47 26.03 -11.08
N ALA A 23 9.16 24.93 -10.41
CA ALA A 23 8.40 24.91 -9.16
C ALA A 23 9.26 24.31 -8.05
N TYR A 24 9.27 24.97 -6.89
CA TYR A 24 9.85 24.42 -5.67
C TYR A 24 8.78 24.33 -4.59
N GLN A 25 8.81 23.25 -3.82
CA GLN A 25 7.97 23.05 -2.66
C GLN A 25 8.80 22.54 -1.48
N TYR A 26 8.54 23.12 -0.31
CA TYR A 26 8.99 22.65 0.98
C TYR A 26 7.77 22.25 1.82
N SER A 27 7.89 21.15 2.57
CA SER A 27 6.89 20.77 3.57
C SER A 27 7.55 20.22 4.83
N ASP A 28 6.97 20.53 5.98
CA ASP A 28 7.37 20.03 7.30
C ASP A 28 6.11 19.65 8.08
N ALA A 29 6.13 18.48 8.72
CA ALA A 29 4.98 17.98 9.47
C ALA A 29 5.41 17.28 10.75
N THR A 30 4.75 17.62 11.85
CA THR A 30 4.97 17.00 13.16
C THR A 30 4.28 15.62 13.25
N PRO A 31 4.76 14.69 14.10
CA PRO A 31 4.15 13.36 14.20
C PRO A 31 2.76 13.41 14.85
N LEU A 32 1.93 12.41 14.58
CA LEU A 32 0.71 12.15 15.36
C LEU A 32 0.88 10.86 16.17
N ALA A 33 1.02 10.99 17.49
CA ALA A 33 1.05 9.85 18.39
C ALA A 33 -0.33 9.16 18.51
N ALA A 34 -0.36 7.83 18.63
CA ALA A 34 -1.57 7.08 18.93
C ALA A 34 -2.19 7.51 20.26
N ALA A 35 -1.36 7.90 21.24
CA ALA A 35 -1.77 8.47 22.51
C ALA A 35 -2.71 9.70 22.38
N ALA A 36 -2.69 10.40 21.24
CA ALA A 36 -3.60 11.51 20.97
C ALA A 36 -5.02 11.07 20.54
N ARG A 37 -5.31 9.76 20.52
CA ARG A 37 -6.61 9.17 20.13
C ARG A 37 -7.00 8.08 21.12
N GLY A 38 -8.08 8.25 21.87
CA GLY A 38 -8.51 7.28 22.89
C GLY A 38 -8.62 5.84 22.38
N TYR A 39 -9.22 5.64 21.20
CA TYR A 39 -9.41 4.32 20.58
C TYR A 39 -8.12 3.65 20.10
N ALA A 40 -7.07 4.43 19.79
CA ALA A 40 -5.78 3.92 19.29
C ALA A 40 -4.67 3.90 20.34
N ALA A 41 -4.81 4.69 21.41
CA ALA A 41 -3.79 4.90 22.44
C ALA A 41 -3.52 3.66 23.31
N ASN A 42 -4.53 2.83 23.53
CA ASN A 42 -4.48 1.70 24.44
C ASN A 42 -4.86 0.42 23.73
N ALA A 43 -4.06 -0.63 23.88
CA ALA A 43 -4.38 -1.95 23.38
C ALA A 43 -5.56 -2.62 24.12
N ASP A 44 -5.84 -2.20 25.36
CA ASP A 44 -7.06 -2.62 26.06
C ASP A 44 -8.28 -1.87 25.51
N LYS A 45 -9.11 -2.57 24.73
CA LYS A 45 -10.30 -2.00 24.09
C LYS A 45 -11.59 -2.29 24.84
N ARG A 46 -11.54 -2.95 26.00
CA ARG A 46 -12.73 -3.24 26.81
C ARG A 46 -13.53 -1.98 27.19
N PRO A 47 -12.92 -0.81 27.45
CA PRO A 47 -13.66 0.44 27.65
C PRO A 47 -14.54 0.87 26.46
N PHE A 48 -14.28 0.34 25.25
CA PHE A 48 -15.05 0.58 24.02
C PHE A 48 -15.95 -0.61 23.64
N GLY A 49 -16.01 -1.67 24.45
CA GLY A 49 -16.74 -2.90 24.15
C GLY A 49 -15.98 -3.93 23.31
N GLY A 50 -14.69 -3.71 23.07
CA GLY A 50 -13.81 -4.65 22.37
C GLY A 50 -13.03 -5.59 23.29
N GLY A 51 -12.09 -6.32 22.70
CA GLY A 51 -11.18 -7.24 23.37
C GLY A 51 -9.96 -6.54 24.01
N ASP A 52 -9.10 -7.36 24.60
CA ASP A 52 -7.83 -6.91 25.18
C ASP A 52 -6.68 -7.34 24.26
N TYR A 53 -6.03 -6.36 23.63
CA TYR A 53 -4.90 -6.58 22.70
C TYR A 53 -3.55 -6.22 23.33
N ARG A 54 -3.50 -6.01 24.65
CA ARG A 54 -2.22 -5.78 25.34
C ARG A 54 -1.32 -6.99 25.14
N SER A 55 -0.04 -6.72 24.86
CA SER A 55 0.93 -7.78 24.61
C SER A 55 1.30 -8.47 25.92
N PHE A 56 1.41 -9.81 25.91
CA PHE A 56 2.02 -10.53 27.02
C PHE A 56 3.55 -10.44 26.98
N TYR A 57 4.15 -9.99 25.88
CA TYR A 57 5.52 -9.48 25.91
C TYR A 57 5.49 -8.17 26.69
N SER A 58 6.10 -8.20 27.87
CA SER A 58 5.95 -7.13 28.85
C SER A 58 7.22 -6.95 29.65
N ASN A 59 7.29 -5.87 30.41
CA ASN A 59 8.33 -5.60 31.39
C ASN A 59 7.66 -5.03 32.67
N PRO A 60 7.61 -5.79 33.79
CA PRO A 60 8.20 -7.12 33.99
C PRO A 60 7.56 -8.18 33.07
N GLY A 61 8.35 -9.14 32.60
CA GLY A 61 7.92 -10.12 31.59
C GLY A 61 7.07 -11.28 32.13
N ASN A 62 6.83 -12.26 31.28
CA ASN A 62 6.18 -13.52 31.63
C ASN A 62 7.09 -14.71 31.32
N ILE A 63 7.19 -15.66 32.24
CA ILE A 63 7.79 -16.98 31.98
C ILE A 63 6.77 -17.82 31.20
N LEU A 64 7.21 -18.33 30.06
CA LEU A 64 6.40 -19.16 29.16
C LEU A 64 6.52 -20.64 29.52
N ASP A 65 5.47 -21.39 29.25
CA ASP A 65 5.53 -22.84 29.17
C ASP A 65 6.36 -23.25 27.92
N PRO A 66 7.42 -24.07 28.07
CA PRO A 66 8.32 -24.39 26.97
C PRO A 66 7.71 -25.28 25.88
N ALA A 67 6.59 -25.96 26.15
CA ALA A 67 5.92 -26.80 25.18
C ALA A 67 4.88 -26.02 24.35
N THR A 68 4.17 -25.08 24.98
CA THR A 68 3.09 -24.31 24.33
C THR A 68 3.49 -22.90 23.92
N LEU A 69 4.60 -22.37 24.46
CA LEU A 69 5.05 -20.98 24.35
C LEU A 69 4.01 -19.95 24.79
N GLN A 70 3.06 -20.37 25.64
CA GLN A 70 2.07 -19.48 26.25
C GLN A 70 2.52 -19.05 27.66
N PRO A 71 2.13 -17.84 28.13
CA PRO A 71 2.46 -17.37 29.48
C PRO A 71 1.97 -18.32 30.56
N ALA A 72 2.89 -18.82 31.39
CA ALA A 72 2.59 -19.67 32.54
C ALA A 72 2.67 -18.90 33.86
N TYR A 73 3.64 -18.00 33.99
CA TYR A 73 3.84 -17.20 35.21
C TYR A 73 4.25 -15.76 34.90
N GLY A 74 3.57 -14.79 35.51
CA GLY A 74 3.99 -13.39 35.52
C GLY A 74 5.09 -13.13 36.55
N ILE A 75 6.09 -12.35 36.14
CA ILE A 75 7.14 -11.84 37.03
C ILE A 75 6.56 -10.67 37.84
N PRO A 76 6.64 -10.66 39.18
CA PRO A 76 6.01 -9.62 39.98
C PRO A 76 6.67 -8.24 39.76
N GLY A 77 5.85 -7.19 39.83
CA GLY A 77 6.31 -5.79 39.80
C GLY A 77 6.96 -5.33 41.11
N GLY A 78 7.57 -4.14 41.09
CA GLY A 78 8.15 -3.47 42.25
C GLY A 78 9.49 -4.03 42.75
N GLN A 79 10.21 -4.77 41.91
CA GLN A 79 11.45 -5.48 42.29
C GLN A 79 12.51 -5.45 41.18
N ASN A 80 13.77 -5.74 41.52
CA ASN A 80 14.94 -5.56 40.65
C ASN A 80 15.55 -6.88 40.12
N GLY A 81 14.90 -8.02 40.32
CA GLY A 81 15.31 -9.36 39.89
C GLY A 81 16.38 -10.03 40.77
N ALA A 82 17.10 -9.29 41.62
CA ALA A 82 18.28 -9.79 42.32
C ALA A 82 17.99 -10.79 43.46
N SER A 83 16.76 -10.81 43.96
CA SER A 83 16.34 -11.72 45.05
C SER A 83 14.96 -12.32 44.81
N LEU A 84 14.57 -12.42 43.53
CA LEU A 84 13.30 -13.01 43.15
C LEU A 84 13.32 -14.52 43.43
N ALA A 85 12.35 -15.00 44.20
CA ALA A 85 12.19 -16.42 44.49
C ALA A 85 11.09 -17.03 43.62
N ALA A 86 11.19 -18.33 43.31
CA ALA A 86 10.18 -19.04 42.51
C ALA A 86 8.76 -18.93 43.10
N ALA A 87 8.62 -18.91 44.43
CA ALA A 87 7.35 -18.76 45.12
C ALA A 87 6.68 -17.39 44.94
N ALA A 88 7.43 -16.38 44.48
CA ALA A 88 6.91 -15.04 44.21
C ALA A 88 6.38 -14.89 42.78
N LEU A 89 6.58 -15.89 41.91
CA LEU A 89 6.01 -15.91 40.57
C LEU A 89 4.48 -16.01 40.65
N SER A 90 3.79 -15.18 39.86
CA SER A 90 2.34 -15.09 39.88
C SER A 90 1.71 -15.91 38.76
N PRO A 91 0.57 -16.59 38.96
CA PRO A 91 -0.21 -17.13 37.85
C PRO A 91 -0.91 -16.04 37.02
N THR A 92 -0.87 -14.77 37.47
CA THR A 92 -1.42 -13.64 36.71
C THR A 92 -0.43 -13.22 35.64
N VAL A 93 -0.88 -13.21 34.39
CA VAL A 93 -0.09 -12.79 33.22
C VAL A 93 0.09 -11.26 33.23
N ASN A 94 1.32 -10.80 33.06
CA ASN A 94 1.65 -9.40 32.85
C ASN A 94 1.28 -8.98 31.42
N LEU A 95 0.66 -7.82 31.29
CA LEU A 95 0.20 -7.28 30.02
C LEU A 95 0.71 -5.84 29.86
N GLU A 96 1.32 -5.54 28.72
CA GLU A 96 1.84 -4.20 28.40
C GLU A 96 1.11 -3.57 27.21
N ASN A 97 0.90 -2.25 27.28
CA ASN A 97 0.35 -1.47 26.18
C ASN A 97 1.48 -1.05 25.20
N GLN A 98 1.66 -1.81 24.14
CA GLN A 98 2.64 -1.57 23.08
C GLN A 98 2.35 -0.32 22.23
N PHE A 99 1.15 0.27 22.33
CA PHE A 99 0.75 1.46 21.57
C PHE A 99 1.15 2.79 22.21
N ALA A 100 1.63 2.78 23.45
CA ALA A 100 1.88 3.99 24.23
C ALA A 100 2.83 4.99 23.54
N ARG A 101 3.75 4.48 22.69
CA ARG A 101 4.74 5.27 21.94
C ARG A 101 4.59 5.20 20.42
N TYR A 102 3.55 4.53 19.92
CA TYR A 102 3.32 4.38 18.48
C TYR A 102 2.92 5.70 17.83
N GLN A 103 3.45 5.99 16.65
CA GLN A 103 3.05 7.14 15.84
C GLN A 103 2.16 6.70 14.67
N LEU A 104 0.91 7.16 14.69
CA LEU A 104 -0.06 6.99 13.60
C LEU A 104 0.44 7.65 12.31
N PHE A 105 1.05 8.84 12.43
CA PHE A 105 1.74 9.52 11.34
C PHE A 105 3.14 9.94 11.77
N PRO A 106 4.15 9.76 10.90
CA PRO A 106 5.55 10.10 11.22
C PRO A 106 5.79 11.61 11.17
N GLU A 107 6.90 12.04 11.77
CA GLU A 107 7.52 13.33 11.43
C GLU A 107 8.02 13.27 9.98
N ARG A 108 7.86 14.36 9.23
CA ARG A 108 8.29 14.41 7.83
C ARG A 108 8.78 15.79 7.43
N ARG A 109 9.96 15.83 6.80
CA ARG A 109 10.46 16.99 6.06
C ARG A 109 10.69 16.61 4.60
N ALA A 110 10.24 17.43 3.67
CA ALA A 110 10.43 17.15 2.25
C ALA A 110 10.71 18.41 1.44
N HIS A 111 11.58 18.24 0.44
CA HIS A 111 11.87 19.21 -0.60
C HIS A 111 11.51 18.58 -1.95
N SER A 112 10.80 19.33 -2.79
CA SER A 112 10.47 18.91 -4.15
C SER A 112 10.79 20.04 -5.12
N LEU A 113 11.48 19.71 -6.21
CA LEU A 113 11.79 20.60 -7.32
C LEU A 113 11.20 19.98 -8.58
N TYR A 114 10.51 20.78 -9.38
CA TYR A 114 10.06 20.42 -10.72
C TYR A 114 10.53 21.49 -11.70
N ALA A 115 11.00 21.09 -12.87
CA ALA A 115 11.35 21.99 -13.95
C ALA A 115 10.81 21.45 -15.26
N SER A 116 10.39 22.33 -16.15
CA SER A 116 10.01 21.98 -17.52
C SER A 116 10.39 23.08 -18.49
N ALA A 117 10.71 22.68 -19.72
CA ALA A 117 10.98 23.58 -20.82
C ALA A 117 10.50 22.97 -22.14
N SER A 118 10.04 23.80 -23.07
CA SER A 118 9.87 23.42 -24.45
C SER A 118 10.26 24.52 -25.41
N GLN A 119 10.77 24.14 -26.58
CA GLN A 119 11.33 25.02 -27.59
C GLN A 119 10.99 24.49 -28.98
N ALA A 120 10.26 25.28 -29.77
CA ALA A 120 10.07 25.06 -31.19
C ALA A 120 11.40 25.29 -31.94
N VAL A 121 11.78 24.34 -32.79
CA VAL A 121 12.98 24.42 -33.63
C VAL A 121 12.52 24.36 -35.09
N GLY A 122 12.43 25.53 -35.73
CA GLY A 122 11.75 25.69 -37.02
C GLY A 122 10.24 25.43 -36.90
N GLU A 123 9.61 25.03 -38.01
CA GLU A 123 8.15 24.86 -38.07
C GLU A 123 7.67 23.45 -37.69
N ARG A 124 8.56 22.46 -37.78
CA ARG A 124 8.23 21.03 -37.69
C ARG A 124 8.60 20.37 -36.37
N PHE A 125 9.52 20.95 -35.59
CA PHE A 125 10.03 20.33 -34.38
C PHE A 125 9.69 21.13 -33.13
N GLU A 126 9.35 20.45 -32.05
CA GLU A 126 9.34 20.99 -30.70
C GLU A 126 10.17 20.06 -29.80
N LEU A 127 11.26 20.57 -29.26
CA LEU A 127 12.03 19.89 -28.21
C LEU A 127 11.39 20.19 -26.87
N PHE A 128 11.35 19.19 -25.99
CA PHE A 128 10.88 19.37 -24.63
C PHE A 128 11.74 18.59 -23.64
N ALA A 129 11.76 19.10 -22.41
CA ALA A 129 12.36 18.43 -21.28
C ALA A 129 11.55 18.75 -20.02
N ASP A 130 11.38 17.77 -19.16
CA ASP A 130 10.86 17.96 -17.81
C ASP A 130 11.62 17.08 -16.81
N GLY A 131 11.65 17.52 -15.56
CA GLY A 131 12.39 16.85 -14.51
C GLY A 131 11.82 17.15 -13.14
N GLN A 132 11.87 16.16 -12.26
CA GLN A 132 11.46 16.23 -10.88
C GLN A 132 12.55 15.65 -9.98
N PHE A 133 12.82 16.35 -8.88
CA PHE A 133 13.59 15.84 -7.76
C PHE A 133 12.76 15.93 -6.50
N THR A 134 12.84 14.92 -5.63
CA THR A 134 12.27 14.97 -4.30
C THR A 134 13.18 14.30 -3.30
N GLN A 135 13.43 14.97 -2.17
CA GLN A 135 14.09 14.39 -1.01
C GLN A 135 13.13 14.48 0.18
N ARG A 136 12.97 13.36 0.89
CA ARG A 136 12.08 13.25 2.04
C ARG A 136 12.80 12.55 3.18
N ASN A 137 12.84 13.21 4.33
CA ASN A 137 13.30 12.64 5.59
C ASN A 137 12.09 12.34 6.48
N THR A 138 12.08 11.17 7.08
CA THR A 138 11.01 10.74 8.00
C THR A 138 11.59 10.12 9.26
N LEU A 139 10.92 10.38 10.37
CA LEU A 139 11.19 9.74 11.66
C LEU A 139 9.88 9.17 12.19
N ARG A 140 9.86 7.87 12.49
CA ARG A 140 8.67 7.19 13.00
C ARG A 140 8.97 6.33 14.21
N GLY A 141 8.31 6.64 15.33
CA GLY A 141 8.18 5.72 16.46
C GLY A 141 7.19 4.60 16.15
N GLN A 142 7.66 3.36 16.21
CA GLN A 142 6.90 2.12 16.02
C GLN A 142 6.66 1.43 17.36
N TYR A 143 6.20 0.18 17.30
CA TYR A 143 6.15 -0.69 18.47
C TYR A 143 7.54 -0.89 19.09
N PRO A 144 7.60 -1.17 20.41
CA PRO A 144 8.82 -1.66 21.02
C PRO A 144 9.25 -2.99 20.39
N GLN A 145 10.50 -3.35 20.62
CA GLN A 145 10.94 -4.70 20.32
C GLN A 145 10.45 -5.65 21.40
N GLU A 146 9.90 -6.78 20.95
CA GLU A 146 9.39 -7.85 21.78
C GLU A 146 10.13 -9.13 21.38
N GLN A 147 10.63 -9.90 22.35
CA GLN A 147 11.35 -11.14 22.09
C GLN A 147 11.04 -12.21 23.13
N MET A 148 11.17 -13.47 22.71
CA MET A 148 11.28 -14.60 23.62
C MET A 148 12.75 -14.77 24.01
N LEU A 149 13.04 -14.60 25.29
CA LEU A 149 14.39 -14.72 25.83
C LEU A 149 14.59 -16.12 26.41
N LEU A 150 15.50 -16.89 25.83
CA LEU A 150 15.94 -18.16 26.41
C LEU A 150 16.97 -17.84 27.52
N VAL A 151 16.55 -17.88 28.78
CA VAL A 151 17.39 -17.51 29.92
C VAL A 151 17.97 -18.77 30.56
N PRO A 152 19.28 -19.04 30.43
CA PRO A 152 19.90 -20.22 31.01
C PRO A 152 20.08 -20.08 32.53
N ARG A 153 20.23 -21.22 33.22
CA ARG A 153 20.51 -21.29 34.66
C ARG A 153 21.80 -20.57 35.08
N THR A 154 22.72 -20.30 34.15
CA THR A 154 23.96 -19.55 34.43
C THR A 154 23.70 -18.08 34.71
N ASN A 155 22.55 -17.53 34.29
CA ASN A 155 22.19 -16.14 34.55
C ASN A 155 22.05 -15.91 36.08
N PRO A 156 22.69 -14.88 36.66
CA PRO A 156 22.67 -14.63 38.10
C PRO A 156 21.28 -14.22 38.63
N PHE A 157 20.36 -13.80 37.75
CA PHE A 157 18.98 -13.46 38.07
C PHE A 157 18.00 -14.60 37.80
N PHE A 158 18.49 -15.78 37.41
CA PHE A 158 17.65 -16.90 36.97
C PHE A 158 16.64 -17.35 38.05
N VAL A 159 15.36 -17.36 37.67
CA VAL A 159 14.27 -17.93 38.47
C VAL A 159 13.46 -18.88 37.61
N ALA A 160 13.25 -20.10 38.11
CA ALA A 160 12.43 -21.12 37.44
C ALA A 160 11.26 -21.56 38.32
N PRO A 161 10.05 -21.76 37.76
CA PRO A 161 8.91 -22.31 38.50
C PRO A 161 9.16 -23.74 38.99
N GLN A 162 9.93 -24.53 38.23
CA GLN A 162 10.26 -25.92 38.54
C GLN A 162 11.72 -26.05 38.94
N ALA A 163 11.98 -26.80 40.01
CA ALA A 163 13.33 -27.14 40.41
C ALA A 163 14.01 -27.98 39.30
N GLY A 164 15.30 -27.74 39.06
CA GLY A 164 16.09 -28.49 38.08
C GLY A 164 16.01 -28.02 36.62
N SER A 165 15.14 -27.06 36.25
CA SER A 165 15.08 -26.54 34.87
C SER A 165 16.41 -25.95 34.39
N PRO A 166 16.94 -26.35 33.21
CA PRO A 166 18.22 -25.83 32.70
C PRO A 166 18.10 -24.40 32.13
N TYR A 167 16.91 -24.01 31.73
CA TYR A 167 16.57 -22.68 31.23
C TYR A 167 15.09 -22.36 31.51
N VAL A 168 14.71 -21.11 31.31
CA VAL A 168 13.32 -20.66 31.16
C VAL A 168 13.19 -19.80 29.90
N ILE A 169 11.99 -19.68 29.36
CA ILE A 169 11.70 -18.75 28.25
C ILE A 169 10.91 -17.58 28.82
N VAL A 170 11.37 -16.36 28.60
CA VAL A 170 10.69 -15.14 29.08
C VAL A 170 10.18 -14.34 27.88
N ALA A 171 8.87 -14.11 27.80
CA ALA A 171 8.31 -13.13 26.88
C ALA A 171 8.56 -11.73 27.43
N TYR A 172 9.42 -10.98 26.74
CA TYR A 172 9.98 -9.73 27.22
C TYR A 172 9.78 -8.59 26.22
N SER A 173 9.46 -7.41 26.74
CA SER A 173 9.38 -6.16 25.98
C SER A 173 10.55 -5.25 26.34
N PHE A 174 11.27 -4.79 25.33
CA PHE A 174 12.38 -3.85 25.48
C PHE A 174 11.90 -2.39 25.62
N LEU A 175 10.59 -2.12 25.69
CA LEU A 175 10.04 -0.76 25.73
C LEU A 175 10.64 0.09 26.85
N ARG A 176 10.89 -0.51 28.03
CA ARG A 176 11.45 0.18 29.20
C ARG A 176 12.98 0.25 29.20
N ASP A 177 13.66 -0.55 28.38
CA ASP A 177 15.11 -0.58 28.26
C ASP A 177 15.62 0.29 27.11
N LEU A 178 15.12 0.02 25.89
CA LEU A 178 15.60 0.61 24.64
C LEU A 178 14.60 1.64 24.08
N GLY A 179 13.37 1.69 24.59
CA GLY A 179 12.31 2.53 24.04
C GLY A 179 11.58 1.89 22.85
N PRO A 180 10.73 2.66 22.15
CA PRO A 180 10.13 2.20 20.90
C PRO A 180 11.19 2.08 19.80
N THR A 181 10.95 1.20 18.83
CA THR A 181 11.77 1.19 17.61
C THR A 181 11.55 2.49 16.86
N VAL A 182 12.61 3.25 16.61
CA VAL A 182 12.54 4.47 15.79
C VAL A 182 13.14 4.18 14.43
N ILE A 183 12.34 4.33 13.39
CA ILE A 183 12.77 4.22 11.99
C ILE A 183 13.06 5.62 11.47
N ALA A 184 14.33 5.88 11.16
CA ALA A 184 14.78 7.05 10.43
C ALA A 184 14.97 6.68 8.97
N ALA A 185 14.29 7.36 8.05
CA ALA A 185 14.42 7.07 6.62
C ALA A 185 14.59 8.33 5.79
N GLU A 186 15.54 8.29 4.85
CA GLU A 186 15.72 9.24 3.78
C GLU A 186 15.34 8.59 2.44
N THR A 187 14.42 9.22 1.71
CA THR A 187 14.07 8.84 0.34
C THR A 187 14.49 9.94 -0.61
N ARG A 188 15.24 9.60 -1.67
CA ARG A 188 15.56 10.51 -2.78
C ARG A 188 15.01 9.95 -4.07
N ASN A 189 14.22 10.73 -4.79
CA ASN A 189 13.66 10.39 -6.08
C ASN A 189 14.08 11.41 -7.14
N TYR A 190 14.52 10.91 -8.30
CA TYR A 190 14.82 11.72 -9.49
C TYR A 190 14.04 11.14 -10.65
N MET A 191 13.36 11.97 -11.40
CA MET A 191 12.68 11.58 -12.63
C MET A 191 12.90 12.66 -13.67
N GLY A 192 13.05 12.29 -14.93
CA GLY A 192 13.10 13.26 -16.02
C GLY A 192 12.85 12.64 -17.37
N THR A 193 12.33 13.45 -18.27
CA THR A 193 12.01 13.09 -19.64
C THR A 193 12.57 14.15 -20.58
N VAL A 194 13.16 13.70 -21.67
CA VAL A 194 13.55 14.55 -22.81
C VAL A 194 12.95 13.99 -24.08
N GLY A 195 12.56 14.84 -25.01
CA GLY A 195 11.97 14.37 -26.24
C GLY A 195 11.80 15.42 -27.33
N ALA A 196 11.36 14.94 -28.48
CA ALA A 196 11.08 15.73 -29.65
C ALA A 196 9.70 15.36 -30.20
N LYS A 197 8.88 16.38 -30.46
CA LYS A 197 7.64 16.27 -31.22
C LYS A 197 7.89 16.72 -32.65
N LEU A 198 7.44 15.93 -33.60
CA LEU A 198 7.58 16.14 -35.03
C LEU A 198 6.20 16.29 -35.65
N LYS A 199 6.01 17.35 -36.43
CA LYS A 199 4.89 17.48 -37.37
C LYS A 199 5.32 16.87 -38.70
N LEU A 200 4.63 15.81 -39.11
CA LEU A 200 4.82 15.11 -40.37
C LEU A 200 3.80 15.61 -41.41
N ALA A 201 3.88 15.10 -42.64
CA ALA A 201 2.91 15.42 -43.69
C ALA A 201 1.50 14.93 -43.33
N ASP A 202 0.48 15.46 -44.01
CA ASP A 202 -0.91 14.99 -43.91
C ASP A 202 -1.49 14.98 -42.48
N ASN A 203 -1.07 15.94 -41.65
CA ASN A 203 -1.46 16.08 -40.24
C ASN A 203 -1.05 14.91 -39.34
N TRP A 204 -0.01 14.17 -39.73
CA TRP A 204 0.60 13.19 -38.83
C TRP A 204 1.52 13.88 -37.82
N HIS A 205 1.54 13.33 -36.62
CA HIS A 205 2.44 13.73 -35.55
C HIS A 205 3.24 12.52 -35.08
N ALA A 206 4.50 12.75 -34.72
CA ALA A 206 5.32 11.73 -34.07
C ALA A 206 6.02 12.33 -32.85
N THR A 207 6.17 11.54 -31.79
CA THR A 207 6.91 11.91 -30.58
C THR A 207 7.92 10.83 -30.27
N LEU A 208 9.19 11.22 -30.18
CA LEU A 208 10.27 10.41 -29.62
C LEU A 208 10.61 10.97 -28.24
N SER A 209 10.67 10.11 -27.23
CA SER A 209 11.03 10.52 -25.87
C SER A 209 11.85 9.47 -25.15
N GLU A 210 12.74 9.93 -24.28
CA GLU A 210 13.52 9.14 -23.34
C GLU A 210 13.20 9.61 -21.93
N SER A 211 12.84 8.67 -21.05
CA SER A 211 12.53 8.94 -19.65
C SER A 211 13.42 8.10 -18.74
N TYR A 212 13.88 8.70 -17.65
CA TYR A 212 14.66 8.03 -16.60
C TYR A 212 14.11 8.39 -15.23
N GLY A 213 13.92 7.38 -14.38
CA GLY A 213 13.49 7.53 -13.00
C GLY A 213 14.36 6.68 -12.07
N ARG A 214 14.72 7.21 -10.90
CA ARG A 214 15.39 6.45 -9.85
C ARG A 214 14.98 6.92 -8.46
N GLU A 215 14.52 5.99 -7.65
CA GLU A 215 14.29 6.17 -6.22
C GLU A 215 15.40 5.45 -5.43
N ARG A 216 15.85 6.07 -4.33
CA ARG A 216 16.73 5.47 -3.34
C ARG A 216 16.13 5.66 -1.95
N LEU A 217 16.12 4.60 -1.17
CA LEU A 217 15.76 4.55 0.23
C LEU A 217 17.01 4.21 1.04
N LEU A 218 17.26 5.01 2.08
CA LEU A 218 18.16 4.69 3.17
C LEU A 218 17.32 4.70 4.45
N ALA A 219 17.19 3.54 5.10
CA ALA A 219 16.47 3.42 6.36
C ALA A 219 17.40 2.91 7.47
N GLN A 220 17.27 3.47 8.66
CA GLN A 220 18.03 3.08 9.84
C GLN A 220 17.08 2.86 11.02
N TYR A 221 17.29 1.77 11.75
CA TYR A 221 16.55 1.49 12.97
C TYR A 221 17.39 0.63 13.92
N GLY A 222 17.18 0.82 15.23
CA GLY A 222 17.84 0.03 16.26
C GLY A 222 17.11 -1.30 16.48
N VAL A 223 17.89 -2.37 16.67
CA VAL A 223 17.41 -3.69 17.07
C VAL A 223 18.27 -4.28 18.19
N ALA A 224 17.73 -5.22 18.95
CA ALA A 224 18.52 -6.08 19.82
C ALA A 224 19.39 -7.01 18.95
N ASP A 225 20.70 -7.02 19.22
CA ASP A 225 21.64 -7.96 18.65
C ASP A 225 21.45 -9.34 19.30
N GLN A 226 20.99 -10.31 18.52
CA GLN A 226 20.60 -11.62 19.06
C GLN A 226 21.78 -12.38 19.67
N ALA A 227 22.97 -12.27 19.08
CA ALA A 227 24.16 -12.97 19.56
C ALA A 227 24.68 -12.33 20.86
N ALA A 228 24.79 -10.99 20.89
CA ALA A 228 25.21 -10.27 22.09
C ALA A 228 24.20 -10.42 23.24
N LEU A 229 22.90 -10.39 22.93
CA LEU A 229 21.84 -10.63 23.91
C LEU A 229 21.89 -12.04 24.48
N SER A 230 22.07 -13.05 23.63
CA SER A 230 22.21 -14.45 24.08
C SER A 230 23.44 -14.62 24.99
N ALA A 231 24.56 -13.97 24.66
CA ALA A 231 25.75 -13.97 25.50
C ALA A 231 25.51 -13.26 26.84
N ALA A 232 24.86 -12.10 26.84
CA ALA A 232 24.51 -11.35 28.05
C ALA A 232 23.51 -12.09 28.94
N LEU A 233 22.59 -12.87 28.35
CA LEU A 233 21.68 -13.74 29.10
C LEU A 233 22.42 -14.93 29.73
N ALA A 234 23.49 -15.43 29.11
CA ALA A 234 24.27 -16.55 29.62
C ALA A 234 25.37 -16.14 30.62
N ASP A 235 25.73 -14.86 30.67
CA ASP A 235 26.74 -14.33 31.58
C ASP A 235 26.35 -14.56 33.05
N SER A 236 27.30 -15.05 33.83
CA SER A 236 27.13 -15.36 35.25
C SER A 236 27.44 -14.18 36.18
N ASN A 237 28.02 -13.10 35.65
CA ASN A 237 28.36 -11.92 36.41
C ASN A 237 27.16 -10.94 36.48
N PRO A 238 26.57 -10.67 37.66
CA PRO A 238 25.41 -9.79 37.78
C PRO A 238 25.66 -8.34 37.36
N ALA A 239 26.93 -7.90 37.26
CA ALA A 239 27.26 -6.56 36.78
C ALA A 239 27.16 -6.41 35.24
N THR A 240 27.27 -7.52 34.50
CA THR A 240 27.32 -7.55 33.03
C THR A 240 26.22 -8.38 32.39
N ALA A 241 25.56 -9.26 33.15
CA ALA A 241 24.42 -10.04 32.69
C ALA A 241 23.19 -9.19 32.38
N PHE A 242 22.40 -9.61 31.39
CA PHE A 242 21.07 -9.05 31.15
C PHE A 242 20.08 -9.60 32.18
N ASN A 243 19.27 -8.71 32.76
CA ASN A 243 18.29 -9.06 33.78
C ASN A 243 16.85 -8.98 33.24
N PRO A 244 16.27 -10.12 32.80
CA PRO A 244 14.89 -10.16 32.31
C PRO A 244 13.85 -10.32 33.43
N PHE A 245 14.27 -10.41 34.70
CA PHE A 245 13.41 -10.73 35.84
C PHE A 245 13.03 -9.51 36.69
N ALA A 246 13.27 -8.29 36.22
CA ALA A 246 13.03 -7.07 36.97
C ALA A 246 11.82 -6.26 36.45
N ASP A 247 11.32 -5.33 37.27
CA ASP A 247 10.28 -4.35 36.89
C ASP A 247 10.89 -3.05 36.36
N GLY A 248 11.19 -3.02 35.07
CA GLY A 248 11.90 -1.94 34.40
C GLY A 248 13.36 -2.27 34.14
N SER A 249 14.14 -1.24 33.83
CA SER A 249 15.51 -1.41 33.37
C SER A 249 16.49 -1.49 34.55
N TYR A 250 16.88 -2.73 34.92
CA TYR A 250 17.89 -3.01 35.95
C TYR A 250 19.15 -3.69 35.38
N THR A 251 19.31 -3.66 34.06
CA THR A 251 20.52 -4.08 33.37
C THR A 251 21.50 -2.89 33.30
N SER A 252 22.81 -3.15 33.39
CA SER A 252 23.82 -2.09 33.29
C SER A 252 23.72 -1.36 31.94
N ARG A 253 23.98 -0.04 31.93
CA ARG A 253 23.98 0.74 30.66
C ARG A 253 24.98 0.21 29.64
N ALA A 254 26.11 -0.34 30.10
CA ALA A 254 27.11 -0.93 29.23
C ALA A 254 26.58 -2.20 28.54
N THR A 255 25.91 -3.08 29.28
CA THR A 255 25.26 -4.27 28.72
C THR A 255 24.14 -3.89 27.75
N LEU A 256 23.28 -2.93 28.12
CA LEU A 256 22.21 -2.44 27.23
C LEU A 256 22.76 -1.86 25.92
N ALA A 257 23.85 -1.11 25.98
CA ALA A 257 24.51 -0.60 24.78
C ALA A 257 25.16 -1.72 23.94
N ALA A 258 25.71 -2.74 24.59
CA ALA A 258 26.36 -3.88 23.91
C ALA A 258 25.37 -4.80 23.18
N ILE A 259 24.11 -4.87 23.64
CA ILE A 259 23.05 -5.65 22.99
C ILE A 259 22.28 -4.84 21.94
N GLN A 260 22.62 -3.57 21.69
CA GLN A 260 21.99 -2.77 20.64
C GLN A 260 22.81 -2.84 19.34
N ARG A 261 22.13 -3.12 18.23
CA ARG A 261 22.65 -3.05 16.87
C ARG A 261 21.81 -2.09 16.04
N ASN A 262 22.44 -1.22 15.28
CA ASN A 262 21.74 -0.42 14.28
C ASN A 262 21.73 -1.17 12.95
N VAL A 263 20.55 -1.39 12.39
CA VAL A 263 20.38 -1.91 11.04
C VAL A 263 20.31 -0.74 10.08
N LEU A 264 21.08 -0.81 9.00
CA LEU A 264 21.03 0.11 7.87
C LEU A 264 20.52 -0.67 6.67
N GLN A 265 19.44 -0.20 6.05
CA GLN A 265 18.85 -0.79 4.85
C GLN A 265 18.96 0.16 3.68
N HIS A 266 19.46 -0.35 2.56
CA HIS A 266 19.47 0.33 1.28
C HIS A 266 18.53 -0.36 0.30
N ALA A 267 17.74 0.44 -0.40
CA ALA A 267 17.02 -0.01 -1.58
C ALA A 267 17.09 1.07 -2.66
N ALA A 268 17.13 0.68 -3.92
CA ALA A 268 17.10 1.57 -5.06
C ALA A 268 16.31 0.92 -6.19
N SER A 269 15.28 1.61 -6.68
CA SER A 269 14.54 1.20 -7.88
C SER A 269 14.83 2.18 -9.00
N GLY A 270 14.98 1.68 -10.22
CA GLY A 270 15.22 2.49 -11.41
C GLY A 270 14.40 2.03 -12.60
N ILE A 271 13.94 2.99 -13.39
CA ILE A 271 13.19 2.77 -14.63
C ILE A 271 13.78 3.65 -15.72
N GLN A 272 13.96 3.09 -16.90
CA GLN A 272 14.37 3.82 -18.10
C GLN A 272 13.46 3.43 -19.25
N THR A 273 12.99 4.37 -20.05
CA THR A 273 12.02 4.11 -21.13
C THR A 273 12.28 4.98 -22.34
N THR A 274 12.51 4.32 -23.47
CA THR A 274 12.49 4.93 -24.80
C THR A 274 11.13 4.68 -25.44
N SER A 275 10.48 5.73 -25.94
CA SER A 275 9.17 5.63 -26.58
C SER A 275 9.11 6.39 -27.89
N LEU A 276 8.55 5.76 -28.91
CA LEU A 276 8.19 6.36 -30.20
C LEU A 276 6.70 6.16 -30.43
N VAL A 277 5.96 7.25 -30.57
CA VAL A 277 4.52 7.24 -30.87
C VAL A 277 4.26 8.06 -32.12
N ALA A 278 3.42 7.56 -33.02
CA ALA A 278 2.95 8.28 -34.19
C ALA A 278 1.43 8.18 -34.33
N ASP A 279 0.77 9.29 -34.62
CA ASP A 279 -0.68 9.34 -34.79
C ASP A 279 -1.10 10.29 -35.91
N GLY A 280 -2.25 10.00 -36.52
CA GLY A 280 -2.77 10.79 -37.61
C GLY A 280 -4.07 10.23 -38.21
N PRO A 281 -4.59 10.90 -39.25
CA PRO A 281 -5.69 10.37 -40.05
C PRO A 281 -5.24 9.13 -40.85
N LEU A 282 -6.12 8.13 -40.93
CA LEU A 282 -5.91 6.90 -41.72
C LEU A 282 -6.67 6.94 -43.04
N VAL A 283 -7.99 7.19 -42.96
CA VAL A 283 -8.88 7.24 -44.14
C VAL A 283 -10.09 8.13 -43.82
N SER A 284 -10.58 8.85 -44.83
CA SER A 284 -11.84 9.60 -44.72
C SER A 284 -13.03 8.66 -44.88
N LEU A 285 -13.92 8.63 -43.90
CA LEU A 285 -15.20 7.93 -43.97
C LEU A 285 -16.34 8.95 -44.12
N PRO A 286 -17.54 8.53 -44.59
CA PRO A 286 -18.71 9.42 -44.65
C PRO A 286 -19.04 10.10 -43.31
N ALA A 287 -18.76 9.42 -42.19
CA ALA A 287 -19.01 9.92 -40.85
C ALA A 287 -17.85 10.74 -40.25
N GLY A 288 -16.75 10.95 -40.99
CA GLY A 288 -15.55 11.67 -40.56
C GLY A 288 -14.26 10.86 -40.77
N ALA A 289 -13.11 11.46 -40.51
CA ALA A 289 -11.84 10.77 -40.64
C ALA A 289 -11.66 9.68 -39.57
N ALA A 290 -11.36 8.45 -40.01
CA ALA A 290 -10.78 7.42 -39.15
C ALA A 290 -9.35 7.83 -38.77
N LYS A 291 -8.97 7.59 -37.52
CA LYS A 291 -7.65 7.92 -36.99
C LYS A 291 -6.95 6.69 -36.45
N VAL A 292 -5.63 6.67 -36.58
CA VAL A 292 -4.80 5.62 -36.01
C VAL A 292 -3.69 6.24 -35.17
N ALA A 293 -3.36 5.57 -34.07
CA ALA A 293 -2.16 5.82 -33.30
C ALA A 293 -1.39 4.49 -33.19
N VAL A 294 -0.08 4.53 -33.38
CA VAL A 294 0.83 3.40 -33.21
C VAL A 294 1.98 3.82 -32.34
N GLY A 295 2.54 2.90 -31.57
CA GLY A 295 3.75 3.20 -30.82
C GLY A 295 4.55 1.98 -30.44
N LEU A 296 5.83 2.25 -30.21
CA LEU A 296 6.84 1.32 -29.77
C LEU A 296 7.47 1.84 -28.47
N GLU A 297 7.77 0.93 -27.56
CA GLU A 297 8.40 1.24 -26.29
C GLU A 297 9.47 0.19 -25.99
N HIS A 298 10.60 0.64 -25.44
CA HIS A 298 11.57 -0.22 -24.81
C HIS A 298 11.84 0.31 -23.40
N ARG A 299 11.70 -0.55 -22.40
CA ARG A 299 11.79 -0.19 -20.99
C ARG A 299 12.74 -1.12 -20.25
N GLN A 300 13.58 -0.55 -19.40
CA GLN A 300 14.40 -1.28 -18.44
C GLN A 300 13.91 -0.96 -17.03
N GLU A 301 13.67 -2.00 -16.23
CA GLU A 301 13.36 -1.91 -14.80
C GLU A 301 14.54 -2.49 -14.01
N THR A 302 14.91 -1.85 -12.91
CA THR A 302 16.01 -2.29 -12.04
C THR A 302 15.62 -2.16 -10.57
N LEU A 303 16.17 -3.06 -9.77
CA LEU A 303 16.03 -3.06 -8.34
C LEU A 303 17.36 -3.50 -7.70
N ASP A 304 17.93 -2.65 -6.87
CA ASP A 304 19.08 -2.96 -6.04
C ASP A 304 18.67 -2.85 -4.58
N HIS A 305 18.86 -3.88 -3.75
CA HIS A 305 18.62 -3.78 -2.31
C HIS A 305 19.56 -4.65 -1.48
N ASP A 306 19.52 -4.46 -0.16
CA ASP A 306 20.26 -5.29 0.79
C ASP A 306 19.46 -6.55 1.13
N GLU A 307 20.10 -7.72 1.02
CA GLU A 307 19.55 -9.04 1.37
C GLU A 307 20.36 -9.68 2.50
N PRO A 308 19.76 -10.47 3.39
CA PRO A 308 20.51 -11.25 4.37
C PRO A 308 21.57 -12.15 3.73
N ASP A 309 22.81 -12.08 4.20
CA ASP A 309 23.89 -13.00 3.84
C ASP A 309 23.71 -14.30 4.60
N ARG A 310 23.18 -15.32 3.91
CA ARG A 310 22.94 -16.65 4.48
C ARG A 310 24.21 -17.41 4.85
N THR A 311 25.38 -16.95 4.40
CA THR A 311 26.66 -17.56 4.73
C THR A 311 27.32 -16.93 5.96
N ASP A 312 26.76 -15.82 6.47
CA ASP A 312 27.30 -15.08 7.60
C ASP A 312 26.45 -15.28 8.88
N PRO A 313 26.98 -15.97 9.91
CA PRO A 313 26.27 -16.17 11.18
C PRO A 313 26.11 -14.86 11.97
N SER A 314 26.74 -13.76 11.57
CA SER A 314 26.55 -12.42 12.14
C SER A 314 25.41 -11.62 11.50
N GLU A 315 24.59 -12.27 10.65
CA GLU A 315 23.39 -11.69 10.02
C GLU A 315 23.66 -10.40 9.23
N ARG A 316 24.81 -10.33 8.55
CA ARG A 316 25.13 -9.21 7.66
C ARG A 316 24.26 -9.24 6.43
N THR A 317 24.22 -8.13 5.70
CA THR A 317 23.55 -8.04 4.42
C THR A 317 24.54 -7.93 3.26
N VAL A 318 24.16 -8.49 2.12
CA VAL A 318 24.83 -8.33 0.82
C VAL A 318 23.93 -7.57 -0.14
N ARG A 319 24.51 -6.84 -1.08
CA ARG A 319 23.73 -6.07 -2.06
C ARG A 319 23.35 -6.95 -3.25
N ALA A 320 22.06 -7.16 -3.45
CA ALA A 320 21.49 -7.81 -4.61
C ALA A 320 21.09 -6.79 -5.69
N ARG A 321 21.06 -7.24 -6.95
CA ARG A 321 20.70 -6.43 -8.10
C ARG A 321 19.93 -7.25 -9.14
N TYR A 322 18.73 -6.79 -9.46
CA TYR A 322 17.82 -7.39 -10.42
C TYR A 322 17.49 -6.41 -11.54
N ALA A 323 17.25 -6.94 -12.73
CA ALA A 323 16.87 -6.16 -13.89
C ALA A 323 15.92 -6.92 -14.81
N ARG A 324 15.04 -6.19 -15.49
CA ARG A 324 14.13 -6.71 -16.51
C ARG A 324 14.09 -5.76 -17.69
N TYR A 325 13.97 -6.33 -18.89
CA TYR A 325 13.78 -5.59 -20.12
C TYR A 325 12.39 -5.89 -20.68
N VAL A 326 11.73 -4.85 -21.16
CA VAL A 326 10.37 -4.90 -21.71
C VAL A 326 10.38 -4.23 -23.07
N SER A 327 9.86 -4.93 -24.07
CA SER A 327 9.61 -4.34 -25.39
C SER A 327 8.11 -4.35 -25.64
N SER A 328 7.55 -3.24 -26.11
CA SER A 328 6.11 -3.11 -26.32
C SER A 328 5.78 -2.49 -27.66
N ALA A 329 4.65 -2.92 -28.21
CA ALA A 329 4.04 -2.34 -29.39
C ALA A 329 2.54 -2.18 -29.14
N PHE A 330 1.98 -1.04 -29.57
CA PHE A 330 0.55 -0.83 -29.50
C PHE A 330 0.01 -0.19 -30.78
N ALA A 331 -1.28 -0.42 -31.00
CA ALA A 331 -2.06 0.27 -32.01
C ALA A 331 -3.45 0.60 -31.46
N GLU A 332 -3.96 1.80 -31.77
CA GLU A 332 -5.32 2.23 -31.50
C GLU A 332 -5.95 2.78 -32.78
N LEU A 333 -7.13 2.30 -33.12
CA LEU A 333 -7.94 2.70 -34.27
C LEU A 333 -9.24 3.33 -33.78
N SER A 334 -9.50 4.55 -34.22
CA SER A 334 -10.73 5.29 -33.91
C SER A 334 -11.57 5.46 -35.18
N LEU A 335 -12.75 4.86 -35.19
CA LEU A 335 -13.69 4.81 -36.31
C LEU A 335 -14.95 5.63 -36.01
N PRO A 336 -15.18 6.76 -36.70
CA PRO A 336 -16.50 7.38 -36.72
C PRO A 336 -17.44 6.53 -37.59
N LEU A 337 -18.54 6.04 -37.01
CA LEU A 337 -19.52 5.18 -37.68
C LEU A 337 -20.80 5.93 -38.08
N VAL A 338 -21.20 6.92 -37.27
CA VAL A 338 -22.37 7.79 -37.53
C VAL A 338 -21.96 9.22 -37.18
N GLY A 339 -22.37 10.19 -38.01
CA GLY A 339 -22.08 11.61 -37.85
C GLY A 339 -21.96 12.30 -39.22
N GLY A 340 -21.95 13.63 -39.25
CA GLY A 340 -21.65 14.39 -40.47
C GLY A 340 -20.17 14.77 -40.52
N SER A 341 -19.56 14.73 -41.71
CA SER A 341 -18.18 15.20 -41.95
C SER A 341 -18.00 16.68 -41.60
N ASP A 342 -19.07 17.46 -41.70
CA ASP A 342 -19.02 18.93 -41.71
C ASP A 342 -19.18 19.55 -40.31
N SER A 343 -19.56 18.76 -39.29
CA SER A 343 -19.74 19.26 -37.93
C SER A 343 -19.40 18.24 -36.85
N VAL A 344 -18.29 18.49 -36.16
CA VAL A 344 -17.80 17.72 -35.00
C VAL A 344 -18.78 17.72 -33.82
N ARG A 345 -19.79 18.62 -33.83
CA ARG A 345 -20.82 18.75 -32.79
C ARG A 345 -22.19 18.22 -33.22
N ALA A 346 -22.35 17.74 -34.45
CA ALA A 346 -23.63 17.19 -34.92
C ALA A 346 -24.01 15.90 -34.17
N THR A 347 -25.31 15.73 -33.96
CA THR A 347 -25.94 14.54 -33.38
C THR A 347 -27.00 14.03 -34.36
N PRO A 348 -27.18 12.71 -34.55
CA PRO A 348 -26.54 11.62 -33.81
C PRO A 348 -25.07 11.37 -34.20
N ARG A 349 -24.27 10.82 -33.29
CA ARG A 349 -22.89 10.40 -33.55
C ARG A 349 -22.55 9.08 -32.86
N LEU A 350 -21.88 8.18 -33.57
CA LEU A 350 -21.38 6.90 -33.06
C LEU A 350 -19.90 6.76 -33.37
N GLN A 351 -19.09 6.43 -32.37
CA GLN A 351 -17.66 6.19 -32.51
C GLN A 351 -17.29 4.86 -31.88
N LEU A 352 -16.54 4.04 -32.61
CA LEU A 352 -15.92 2.81 -32.15
C LEU A 352 -14.41 3.03 -32.05
N THR A 353 -13.81 2.62 -30.95
CA THR A 353 -12.36 2.56 -30.79
C THR A 353 -11.94 1.13 -30.52
N LEU A 354 -10.96 0.65 -31.26
CA LEU A 354 -10.32 -0.65 -31.09
C LEU A 354 -8.85 -0.42 -30.77
N ALA A 355 -8.32 -1.09 -29.76
CA ALA A 355 -6.91 -0.99 -29.42
C ALA A 355 -6.35 -2.36 -29.03
N GLY A 356 -5.04 -2.51 -29.18
CA GLY A 356 -4.30 -3.68 -28.73
C GLY A 356 -2.89 -3.29 -28.35
N ARG A 357 -2.38 -3.87 -27.27
CA ARG A 357 -1.00 -3.71 -26.82
C ARG A 357 -0.36 -5.07 -26.57
N PHE A 358 0.79 -5.29 -27.19
CA PHE A 358 1.65 -6.44 -26.97
C PHE A 358 2.86 -6.00 -26.15
N GLU A 359 3.22 -6.78 -25.13
CA GLU A 359 4.46 -6.59 -24.39
C GLU A 359 5.20 -7.92 -24.26
N ASP A 360 6.51 -7.89 -24.48
CA ASP A 360 7.45 -8.99 -24.29
C ASP A 360 8.41 -8.65 -23.15
N TYR A 361 8.43 -9.49 -22.13
CA TYR A 361 9.24 -9.36 -20.94
C TYR A 361 10.35 -10.41 -20.95
N SER A 362 11.55 -9.99 -20.54
CA SER A 362 12.74 -10.87 -20.52
C SER A 362 12.67 -12.03 -19.52
N ASP A 363 11.64 -12.13 -18.68
CA ASP A 363 11.59 -13.06 -17.55
C ASP A 363 10.36 -13.97 -17.48
N PHE A 364 9.13 -13.43 -17.50
CA PHE A 364 7.92 -14.25 -17.39
C PHE A 364 7.20 -14.49 -18.74
N GLY A 365 7.70 -13.90 -19.83
CA GLY A 365 7.16 -14.09 -21.18
C GLY A 365 6.40 -12.87 -21.70
N HIS A 366 5.27 -13.06 -22.38
CA HIS A 366 4.58 -12.00 -23.11
C HIS A 366 3.09 -11.89 -22.75
N THR A 367 2.49 -10.77 -23.15
CA THR A 367 1.08 -10.46 -22.92
C THR A 367 0.48 -9.70 -24.10
N PHE A 368 -0.79 -9.93 -24.37
CA PHE A 368 -1.56 -9.18 -25.37
C PHE A 368 -2.88 -8.70 -24.76
N ASN A 369 -3.13 -7.40 -24.85
CA ASN A 369 -4.23 -6.74 -24.15
C ASN A 369 -5.12 -5.99 -25.15
N PRO A 370 -6.22 -6.61 -25.64
CA PRO A 370 -7.18 -5.95 -26.49
C PRO A 370 -8.15 -5.05 -25.70
N GLN A 371 -8.66 -4.03 -26.39
CA GLN A 371 -9.70 -3.15 -25.88
C GLN A 371 -10.67 -2.73 -26.99
N ALA A 372 -11.95 -2.65 -26.66
CA ALA A 372 -12.99 -2.07 -27.50
C ALA A 372 -13.79 -1.04 -26.70
N ARG A 373 -14.03 0.14 -27.28
CA ARG A 373 -14.84 1.21 -26.67
C ARG A 373 -15.88 1.72 -27.66
N LEU A 374 -17.11 1.86 -27.21
CA LEU A 374 -18.21 2.44 -27.97
C LEU A 374 -18.67 3.74 -27.30
N ARG A 375 -18.82 4.79 -28.09
CA ARG A 375 -19.40 6.06 -27.66
C ARG A 375 -20.50 6.46 -28.61
N TRP A 376 -21.72 6.55 -28.09
CA TRP A 376 -22.90 6.95 -28.85
C TRP A 376 -23.51 8.23 -28.26
N ILE A 377 -23.75 9.21 -29.10
CA ILE A 377 -24.43 10.46 -28.75
C ILE A 377 -25.65 10.55 -29.66
N PRO A 378 -26.77 9.93 -29.29
CA PRO A 378 -28.00 10.02 -30.08
C PRO A 378 -28.58 11.43 -30.09
N LEU A 379 -28.47 12.14 -28.96
CA LEU A 379 -29.03 13.47 -28.73
C LEU A 379 -27.96 14.36 -28.09
N ARG A 380 -28.12 15.68 -28.17
CA ARG A 380 -27.20 16.63 -27.50
C ARG A 380 -27.16 16.44 -25.98
N SER A 381 -28.30 16.04 -25.40
CA SER A 381 -28.49 15.83 -23.97
C SER A 381 -28.17 14.43 -23.47
N LEU A 382 -27.87 13.47 -24.36
CA LEU A 382 -27.66 12.06 -23.99
C LEU A 382 -26.40 11.49 -24.64
N LYS A 383 -25.50 10.94 -23.83
CA LYS A 383 -24.38 10.12 -24.28
C LYS A 383 -24.44 8.75 -23.62
N LEU A 384 -24.29 7.70 -24.43
CA LEU A 384 -24.07 6.34 -23.99
C LEU A 384 -22.61 5.93 -24.24
N ARG A 385 -22.06 5.17 -23.31
CA ARG A 385 -20.68 4.69 -23.31
C ARG A 385 -20.68 3.20 -22.97
N ALA A 386 -19.85 2.43 -23.65
CA ALA A 386 -19.56 1.05 -23.28
C ALA A 386 -18.09 0.77 -23.54
N SER A 387 -17.46 -0.05 -22.69
CA SER A 387 -16.09 -0.50 -22.91
C SER A 387 -15.90 -1.94 -22.47
N TRP A 388 -15.04 -2.64 -23.19
CA TRP A 388 -14.49 -3.92 -22.82
C TRP A 388 -12.98 -3.90 -23.02
N GLY A 389 -12.24 -4.60 -22.17
CA GLY A 389 -10.85 -4.89 -22.44
C GLY A 389 -10.23 -5.79 -21.39
N THR A 390 -9.03 -6.25 -21.69
CA THR A 390 -8.18 -6.97 -20.73
C THR A 390 -7.05 -6.08 -20.25
N SER A 391 -6.50 -6.43 -19.10
CA SER A 391 -5.32 -5.81 -18.51
C SER A 391 -4.54 -6.89 -17.76
N PHE A 392 -3.31 -6.57 -17.39
CA PHE A 392 -2.46 -7.47 -16.64
C PHE A 392 -1.60 -6.71 -15.64
N ARG A 393 -1.01 -7.44 -14.70
CA ARG A 393 0.03 -6.96 -13.80
C ARG A 393 1.17 -7.97 -13.79
N ALA A 394 2.36 -7.53 -14.19
CA ALA A 394 3.57 -8.33 -14.11
C ALA A 394 3.94 -8.62 -12.64
N PRO A 395 4.57 -9.78 -12.34
CA PRO A 395 5.24 -9.98 -11.06
C PRO A 395 6.29 -8.89 -10.81
N THR A 396 6.51 -8.53 -9.55
CA THR A 396 7.62 -7.65 -9.16
C THR A 396 8.96 -8.37 -9.30
N LEU A 397 10.05 -7.62 -9.42
CA LEU A 397 11.41 -8.20 -9.50
C LEU A 397 11.74 -9.03 -8.25
N ASP A 398 11.37 -8.55 -7.05
CA ASP A 398 11.58 -9.29 -5.79
C ASP A 398 10.86 -10.62 -5.78
N ASN A 399 9.58 -10.65 -6.16
CA ASN A 399 8.77 -11.86 -6.16
C ASN A 399 9.35 -12.96 -7.05
N LEU A 400 10.15 -12.61 -8.06
CA LEU A 400 10.82 -13.54 -8.96
C LEU A 400 12.23 -13.91 -8.51
N TYR A 401 13.02 -12.94 -8.05
CA TYR A 401 14.47 -13.10 -7.97
C TYR A 401 15.07 -13.05 -6.56
N ASP A 402 14.42 -12.37 -5.60
CA ASP A 402 14.92 -12.32 -4.23
C ASP A 402 14.57 -13.63 -3.51
N SER A 403 15.54 -14.55 -3.42
CA SER A 403 15.38 -15.81 -2.67
C SER A 403 15.92 -15.74 -1.25
N SER A 404 16.36 -14.56 -0.77
CA SER A 404 17.01 -14.39 0.52
C SER A 404 16.10 -14.69 1.72
N GLN A 405 14.78 -14.69 1.50
CA GLN A 405 13.73 -15.08 2.45
C GLN A 405 13.12 -16.46 2.18
N ASN A 406 13.58 -17.18 1.15
CA ASN A 406 13.03 -18.50 0.80
C ASN A 406 13.52 -19.58 1.76
N VAL A 407 12.63 -20.36 2.35
CA VAL A 407 13.01 -21.44 3.26
C VAL A 407 12.37 -22.74 2.79
N ALA A 408 13.12 -23.83 2.89
CA ALA A 408 12.61 -25.18 2.72
C ALA A 408 13.02 -26.04 3.91
N GLY A 409 12.20 -27.02 4.29
CA GLY A 409 12.50 -27.85 5.45
C GLY A 409 11.50 -28.98 5.65
N LEU A 410 11.88 -29.94 6.48
CA LEU A 410 10.95 -30.97 6.95
C LEU A 410 10.04 -30.39 8.02
N ALA A 411 8.74 -30.69 7.91
CA ALA A 411 7.74 -30.29 8.90
C ALA A 411 6.74 -31.42 9.12
N VAL A 412 6.14 -31.51 10.30
CA VAL A 412 5.03 -32.42 10.59
C VAL A 412 3.76 -31.60 10.63
N LEU A 413 2.83 -31.88 9.71
CA LEU A 413 1.57 -31.16 9.60
C LEU A 413 0.38 -32.09 9.94
N PRO A 414 -0.71 -31.56 10.53
CA PRO A 414 -1.98 -32.25 10.62
C PRO A 414 -2.43 -32.75 9.24
N ASP A 415 -2.73 -34.04 9.11
CA ASP A 415 -3.11 -34.69 7.85
C ASP A 415 -4.26 -35.68 8.08
N PRO A 416 -5.50 -35.31 7.69
CA PRO A 416 -6.66 -36.19 7.85
C PRO A 416 -6.56 -37.51 7.08
N ARG A 417 -5.66 -37.63 6.09
CA ARG A 417 -5.44 -38.86 5.31
C ARG A 417 -4.43 -39.80 5.96
N SER A 418 -3.72 -39.35 7.00
CA SER A 418 -2.75 -40.18 7.72
C SER A 418 -3.43 -40.92 8.88
N ALA A 419 -3.03 -42.17 9.12
CA ALA A 419 -3.53 -42.97 10.23
C ALA A 419 -3.20 -42.37 11.61
N SER A 420 -2.10 -41.62 11.72
CA SER A 420 -1.72 -40.90 12.95
C SER A 420 -2.36 -39.52 13.06
N GLY A 421 -3.10 -39.07 12.05
CA GLY A 421 -3.63 -37.70 11.94
C GLY A 421 -2.55 -36.65 11.62
N GLN A 422 -1.31 -37.05 11.38
CA GLN A 422 -0.19 -36.17 11.03
C GLN A 422 0.69 -36.81 9.95
N SER A 423 1.30 -35.98 9.11
CA SER A 423 2.24 -36.41 8.08
C SER A 423 3.51 -35.58 8.10
N LEU A 424 4.66 -36.25 7.91
CA LEU A 424 5.90 -35.58 7.57
C LEU A 424 5.78 -35.04 6.14
N VAL A 425 6.09 -33.76 5.95
CA VAL A 425 6.11 -33.09 4.65
C VAL A 425 7.44 -32.42 4.42
N LEU A 426 7.74 -32.16 3.15
CA LEU A 426 8.80 -31.27 2.74
C LEU A 426 8.17 -29.94 2.31
N ALA A 427 8.27 -28.92 3.17
CA ALA A 427 7.65 -27.62 2.96
C ALA A 427 8.63 -26.65 2.30
N ARG A 428 8.11 -25.74 1.47
CA ARG A 428 8.83 -24.60 0.89
C ARG A 428 8.00 -23.34 1.02
N GLN A 429 8.65 -22.19 1.23
CA GLN A 429 8.03 -20.88 1.37
C GLN A 429 8.93 -19.80 0.75
N GLY A 430 8.32 -18.69 0.30
CA GLY A 430 9.02 -17.51 -0.19
C GLY A 430 8.65 -17.09 -1.61
N ASN A 431 9.56 -16.43 -2.30
CA ASN A 431 9.45 -15.95 -3.67
C ASN A 431 9.63 -17.08 -4.70
N ASN A 432 9.14 -16.87 -5.92
CA ASN A 432 9.05 -17.90 -6.94
C ASN A 432 9.43 -17.35 -8.33
N PRO A 433 10.52 -17.82 -8.96
CA PRO A 433 10.93 -17.36 -10.28
C PRO A 433 9.99 -17.81 -11.41
N ASN A 434 9.03 -18.70 -11.13
CA ASN A 434 8.08 -19.22 -12.12
C ASN A 434 6.74 -18.48 -12.13
N LEU A 435 6.65 -17.31 -11.50
CA LEU A 435 5.41 -16.51 -11.52
C LEU A 435 5.13 -15.97 -12.93
N THR A 436 3.86 -15.95 -13.29
CA THR A 436 3.36 -15.30 -14.50
C THR A 436 2.58 -14.04 -14.14
N GLN A 437 2.12 -13.30 -15.14
CA GLN A 437 1.28 -12.13 -14.93
C GLN A 437 -0.06 -12.48 -14.25
N GLU A 438 -0.56 -11.54 -13.45
CA GLU A 438 -1.96 -11.50 -13.04
C GLU A 438 -2.78 -10.87 -14.18
N THR A 439 -4.04 -11.28 -14.38
CA THR A 439 -4.87 -10.77 -15.51
C THR A 439 -6.24 -10.29 -15.05
N ALA A 440 -6.78 -9.26 -15.71
CA ALA A 440 -8.13 -8.78 -15.41
C ALA A 440 -8.92 -8.45 -16.68
N THR A 441 -10.18 -8.88 -16.72
CA THR A 441 -11.14 -8.49 -17.76
C THR A 441 -12.12 -7.49 -17.19
N THR A 442 -12.29 -6.35 -17.86
CA THR A 442 -13.18 -5.26 -17.40
C THR A 442 -14.25 -4.97 -18.45
N TRP A 443 -15.49 -4.83 -17.98
CA TRP A 443 -16.62 -4.30 -18.73
C TRP A 443 -17.16 -3.05 -18.04
N THR A 444 -17.47 -2.01 -18.81
CA THR A 444 -18.21 -0.85 -18.31
C THR A 444 -19.35 -0.49 -19.26
N ALA A 445 -20.44 0.01 -18.71
CA ALA A 445 -21.57 0.58 -19.45
C ALA A 445 -22.06 1.81 -18.70
N GLY A 446 -22.17 2.95 -19.39
CA GLY A 446 -22.50 4.21 -18.75
C GLY A 446 -23.33 5.14 -19.62
N LEU A 447 -23.96 6.09 -18.94
CA LEU A 447 -24.88 7.07 -19.51
C LEU A 447 -24.56 8.43 -18.89
N ASP A 448 -24.43 9.45 -19.74
CA ASP A 448 -24.33 10.86 -19.34
C ASP A 448 -25.57 11.60 -19.85
N LEU A 449 -26.23 12.34 -18.96
CA LEU A 449 -27.38 13.18 -19.27
C LEU A 449 -27.08 14.65 -18.94
N ALA A 450 -27.45 15.53 -19.86
CA ALA A 450 -27.43 16.99 -19.70
C ALA A 450 -28.69 17.57 -20.35
N PRO A 451 -29.86 17.49 -19.69
CA PRO A 451 -31.13 17.87 -20.29
C PRO A 451 -31.21 19.37 -20.53
N GLU A 452 -31.59 19.78 -21.75
CA GLU A 452 -31.74 21.20 -22.11
C GLU A 452 -32.88 21.89 -21.34
N SER A 453 -33.87 21.12 -20.85
CA SER A 453 -34.97 21.62 -20.00
C SER A 453 -34.53 22.04 -18.59
N VAL A 454 -33.35 21.60 -18.14
CA VAL A 454 -32.76 21.98 -16.85
C VAL A 454 -31.30 22.39 -17.08
N PRO A 455 -31.06 23.61 -17.58
CA PRO A 455 -29.72 24.11 -17.83
C PRO A 455 -28.81 23.99 -16.59
N GLY A 456 -27.56 23.59 -16.79
CA GLY A 456 -26.59 23.40 -15.71
C GLY A 456 -26.66 22.04 -15.03
N LEU A 457 -27.69 21.22 -15.24
CA LEU A 457 -27.75 19.85 -14.73
C LEU A 457 -26.91 18.89 -15.58
N LYS A 458 -26.07 18.09 -14.92
CA LYS A 458 -25.31 16.97 -15.50
C LYS A 458 -25.45 15.77 -14.60
N LEU A 459 -25.80 14.62 -15.18
CA LEU A 459 -25.88 13.34 -14.48
C LEU A 459 -24.99 12.34 -15.22
N SER A 460 -24.26 11.51 -14.49
CA SER A 460 -23.53 10.37 -15.04
C SER A 460 -23.80 9.13 -14.20
N VAL A 461 -24.00 8.01 -14.86
CA VAL A 461 -24.16 6.70 -14.22
C VAL A 461 -23.31 5.71 -14.98
N THR A 462 -22.46 4.94 -14.29
CA THR A 462 -21.60 3.93 -14.90
C THR A 462 -21.65 2.64 -14.10
N TYR A 463 -22.10 1.56 -14.73
CA TYR A 463 -21.93 0.21 -14.23
C TYR A 463 -20.55 -0.32 -14.64
N TYR A 464 -19.89 -1.04 -13.73
CA TYR A 464 -18.63 -1.72 -13.99
C TYR A 464 -18.67 -3.16 -13.48
N ALA A 465 -17.95 -4.04 -14.17
CA ALA A 465 -17.70 -5.41 -13.75
C ALA A 465 -16.26 -5.80 -14.10
N ILE A 466 -15.53 -6.31 -13.11
CA ILE A 466 -14.12 -6.68 -13.21
C ILE A 466 -13.98 -8.12 -12.72
N ASP A 467 -13.35 -8.94 -13.55
CA ASP A 467 -12.94 -10.31 -13.22
C ASP A 467 -11.41 -10.38 -13.22
N TYR A 468 -10.82 -10.43 -12.03
CA TYR A 468 -9.38 -10.48 -11.78
C TYR A 468 -8.97 -11.91 -11.47
N GLN A 469 -8.12 -12.49 -12.31
CA GLN A 469 -7.65 -13.86 -12.25
C GLN A 469 -6.12 -13.92 -12.07
N ASP A 470 -5.65 -15.11 -11.67
CA ASP A 470 -4.23 -15.42 -11.55
C ASP A 470 -3.47 -14.45 -10.62
N ARG A 471 -4.16 -13.94 -9.60
CA ARG A 471 -3.55 -13.08 -8.57
C ARG A 471 -2.43 -13.85 -7.88
N ILE A 472 -1.29 -13.21 -7.75
CA ILE A 472 -0.12 -13.72 -7.03
C ILE A 472 -0.44 -13.61 -5.56
N VAL A 473 -0.55 -14.77 -4.91
CA VAL A 473 -0.83 -14.89 -3.48
C VAL A 473 0.16 -15.85 -2.86
N GLN A 474 0.35 -15.71 -1.55
CA GLN A 474 1.04 -16.73 -0.77
C GLN A 474 0.03 -17.79 -0.32
N PRO A 475 0.21 -19.07 -0.71
CA PRO A 475 -0.69 -20.14 -0.29
C PRO A 475 -0.74 -20.28 1.23
N ALA A 476 -1.95 -20.43 1.77
CA ALA A 476 -2.22 -20.62 3.20
C ALA A 476 -1.51 -19.61 4.12
N ALA A 477 -1.38 -18.34 3.71
CA ALA A 477 -0.65 -17.32 4.47
C ALA A 477 -1.17 -17.15 5.91
N ASP A 478 -2.49 -17.27 6.11
CA ASP A 478 -3.12 -17.10 7.42
C ASP A 478 -3.08 -18.35 8.30
N ASP A 479 -2.98 -19.55 7.70
CA ASP A 479 -2.95 -20.84 8.42
C ASP A 479 -2.14 -21.90 7.65
N PRO A 480 -0.81 -21.75 7.61
CA PRO A 480 0.06 -22.64 6.83
C PRO A 480 0.11 -24.06 7.40
N PHE A 481 -0.20 -24.24 8.68
CA PHE A 481 -0.12 -25.53 9.36
C PHE A 481 -1.30 -26.45 9.01
N ASN A 482 -2.49 -25.91 8.73
CA ASN A 482 -3.67 -26.70 8.34
C ASN A 482 -3.85 -26.87 6.83
N ILE A 483 -2.82 -26.59 6.02
CA ILE A 483 -2.94 -26.66 4.55
C ILE A 483 -3.35 -28.05 4.03
N LEU A 484 -2.91 -29.15 4.68
CA LEU A 484 -3.32 -30.51 4.33
C LEU A 484 -4.74 -30.85 4.82
N VAL A 485 -5.25 -30.15 5.84
CA VAL A 485 -6.66 -30.26 6.28
C VAL A 485 -7.57 -29.64 5.22
N HIS A 486 -7.13 -28.53 4.60
CA HIS A 486 -7.82 -27.84 3.52
C HIS A 486 -7.30 -28.22 2.12
N GLU A 487 -6.84 -29.46 1.93
CA GLU A 487 -6.16 -29.91 0.71
C GLU A 487 -6.98 -29.71 -0.58
N SER A 488 -8.32 -29.76 -0.51
CA SER A 488 -9.16 -29.49 -1.69
C SER A 488 -9.05 -28.06 -2.23
N GLU A 489 -8.75 -27.09 -1.36
CA GLU A 489 -8.56 -25.68 -1.74
C GLU A 489 -7.15 -25.47 -2.29
N TRP A 490 -6.15 -26.19 -1.74
CA TRP A 490 -4.72 -26.02 -1.99
C TRP A 490 -4.09 -27.09 -2.87
N ALA A 491 -4.88 -27.93 -3.54
CA ALA A 491 -4.38 -29.05 -4.34
C ALA A 491 -3.33 -28.65 -5.39
N ALA A 492 -3.40 -27.42 -5.92
CA ALA A 492 -2.44 -26.89 -6.89
C ALA A 492 -1.00 -26.72 -6.34
N VAL A 493 -0.81 -26.69 -5.02
CA VAL A 493 0.49 -26.48 -4.37
C VAL A 493 0.94 -27.67 -3.49
N ILE A 494 0.19 -28.77 -3.54
CA ILE A 494 0.46 -30.00 -2.78
C ILE A 494 0.80 -31.12 -3.76
N THR A 495 2.00 -31.68 -3.64
CA THR A 495 2.40 -32.89 -4.37
C THR A 495 2.44 -34.07 -3.41
N ARG A 496 1.43 -34.93 -3.44
CA ARG A 496 1.40 -36.18 -2.66
C ARG A 496 2.36 -37.22 -3.24
N ASN A 497 2.96 -38.04 -2.36
CA ASN A 497 3.90 -39.12 -2.72
C ASN A 497 5.00 -38.64 -3.70
N PRO A 498 5.79 -37.62 -3.30
CA PRO A 498 6.81 -37.05 -4.18
C PRO A 498 7.87 -38.09 -4.54
N THR A 499 8.35 -38.03 -5.78
CA THR A 499 9.45 -38.87 -6.25
C THR A 499 10.76 -38.50 -5.55
N GLN A 500 11.72 -39.43 -5.50
CA GLN A 500 13.03 -39.16 -4.93
C GLN A 500 13.75 -37.99 -5.63
N ALA A 501 13.52 -37.81 -6.93
CA ALA A 501 14.07 -36.69 -7.68
C ALA A 501 13.50 -35.33 -7.21
N GLN A 502 12.20 -35.27 -6.90
CA GLN A 502 11.56 -34.07 -6.37
C GLN A 502 12.03 -33.75 -4.94
N ILE A 503 12.19 -34.79 -4.11
CA ILE A 503 12.76 -34.64 -2.76
C ILE A 503 14.20 -34.11 -2.86
N ALA A 504 15.04 -34.76 -3.67
CA ALA A 504 16.43 -34.37 -3.86
C ALA A 504 16.58 -32.93 -4.35
N ALA A 505 15.76 -32.50 -5.32
CA ALA A 505 15.78 -31.13 -5.82
C ALA A 505 15.57 -30.06 -4.73
N ILE A 506 14.79 -30.37 -3.69
CA ILE A 506 14.58 -29.46 -2.56
C ILE A 506 15.68 -29.63 -1.51
N CYS A 507 16.06 -30.86 -1.17
CA CYS A 507 17.13 -31.13 -0.20
C CYS A 507 18.50 -30.57 -0.65
N ASP A 508 18.73 -30.48 -1.96
CA ASP A 508 19.95 -29.93 -2.57
C ASP A 508 19.91 -28.41 -2.73
N SER A 509 18.78 -27.77 -2.44
CA SER A 509 18.61 -26.33 -2.59
C SER A 509 19.34 -25.55 -1.48
N PRO A 510 19.87 -24.35 -1.78
CA PRO A 510 20.47 -23.48 -0.76
C PRO A 510 19.42 -22.90 0.21
N GLU A 511 18.13 -23.11 -0.07
CA GLU A 511 17.02 -22.72 0.82
C GLU A 511 16.70 -23.78 1.88
N PHE A 512 17.26 -24.99 1.77
CA PHE A 512 16.95 -26.08 2.68
C PHE A 512 17.61 -25.90 4.04
N PHE A 513 16.79 -25.91 5.09
CA PHE A 513 17.22 -25.88 6.48
C PHE A 513 17.18 -27.30 7.08
N GLY A 514 18.34 -27.77 7.53
CA GLY A 514 18.51 -29.06 8.19
C GLY A 514 19.61 -29.92 7.59
N SER A 515 19.71 -31.16 8.03
CA SER A 515 20.66 -32.13 7.48
C SER A 515 20.16 -32.62 6.12
N ARG A 516 20.96 -32.37 5.06
CA ARG A 516 20.71 -32.91 3.72
C ARG A 516 20.59 -34.45 3.75
N ALA A 517 21.40 -35.13 4.55
CA ALA A 517 21.36 -36.59 4.66
C ALA A 517 20.04 -37.07 5.28
N ASP A 518 19.54 -36.36 6.29
CA ASP A 518 18.26 -36.66 6.94
C ASP A 518 17.10 -36.39 5.99
N CYS A 519 17.19 -35.31 5.20
CA CYS A 519 16.22 -34.98 4.16
C CYS A 519 16.10 -36.07 3.09
N LEU A 520 17.23 -36.55 2.54
CA LEU A 520 17.24 -37.55 1.48
C LEU A 520 16.83 -38.96 1.97
N SER A 521 17.05 -39.25 3.25
CA SER A 521 16.60 -40.49 3.89
C SER A 521 15.17 -40.42 4.42
N SER A 522 14.58 -39.22 4.49
CA SER A 522 13.18 -39.04 4.85
C SER A 522 12.24 -39.56 3.76
N SER A 523 11.03 -39.96 4.15
CA SER A 523 9.95 -40.35 3.25
C SER A 523 8.74 -39.45 3.48
N PRO A 524 8.80 -38.18 3.04
CA PRO A 524 7.71 -37.23 3.25
C PRO A 524 6.48 -37.68 2.46
N ALA A 525 5.31 -37.61 3.09
CA ALA A 525 4.04 -37.96 2.45
C ALA A 525 3.63 -36.94 1.37
N ALA A 526 4.14 -35.71 1.45
CA ALA A 526 3.88 -34.64 0.49
C ALA A 526 5.03 -33.63 0.40
N ILE A 527 5.14 -32.97 -0.75
CA ILE A 527 5.76 -31.65 -0.87
C ILE A 527 4.65 -30.59 -0.79
N VAL A 528 4.87 -29.58 0.04
CA VAL A 528 3.96 -28.43 0.18
C VAL A 528 4.70 -27.16 -0.23
N ASP A 529 4.33 -26.59 -1.38
CA ASP A 529 5.00 -25.40 -1.92
C ASP A 529 4.18 -24.12 -1.67
N THR A 530 4.42 -23.48 -0.53
CA THR A 530 3.78 -22.22 -0.14
C THR A 530 4.56 -20.98 -0.62
N ARG A 531 5.42 -21.13 -1.62
CA ARG A 531 5.98 -19.97 -2.32
C ARG A 531 4.86 -19.23 -3.07
N LEU A 532 5.10 -17.96 -3.40
CA LEU A 532 4.16 -17.15 -4.18
C LEU A 532 3.70 -17.90 -5.44
N ALA A 533 2.40 -17.83 -5.74
CA ALA A 533 1.79 -18.52 -6.87
C ALA A 533 0.59 -17.75 -7.45
N ASN A 534 0.40 -17.86 -8.77
CA ASN A 534 -0.74 -17.33 -9.51
C ASN A 534 -2.00 -18.18 -9.27
N LEU A 535 -2.74 -17.90 -8.19
CA LEU A 535 -3.87 -18.73 -7.77
C LEU A 535 -5.16 -17.94 -7.55
N GLY A 536 -5.05 -16.75 -6.97
CA GLY A 536 -6.19 -16.02 -6.43
C GLY A 536 -7.09 -15.45 -7.53
N ALA A 537 -8.38 -15.33 -7.22
CA ALA A 537 -9.36 -14.68 -8.07
C ALA A 537 -10.18 -13.64 -7.30
N THR A 538 -10.60 -12.57 -7.97
CA THR A 538 -11.46 -11.54 -7.39
C THR A 538 -12.45 -11.02 -8.42
N LYS A 539 -13.74 -11.05 -8.07
CA LYS A 539 -14.83 -10.53 -8.89
C LYS A 539 -15.48 -9.36 -8.19
N VAL A 540 -15.53 -8.22 -8.86
CA VAL A 540 -16.16 -7.01 -8.35
C VAL A 540 -17.08 -6.41 -9.39
N ASN A 541 -18.24 -5.94 -8.97
CA ASN A 541 -19.11 -5.13 -9.80
C ASN A 541 -19.87 -4.11 -8.96
N GLY A 542 -20.25 -3.01 -9.60
CA GLY A 542 -20.85 -1.88 -8.92
C GLY A 542 -21.35 -0.82 -9.88
N LEU A 543 -21.80 0.27 -9.28
CA LEU A 543 -22.40 1.41 -9.93
C LEU A 543 -21.77 2.69 -9.38
N ASP A 544 -21.25 3.53 -10.27
CA ASP A 544 -20.82 4.88 -9.94
C ASP A 544 -21.86 5.87 -10.45
N VAL A 545 -22.18 6.86 -9.63
CA VAL A 545 -23.18 7.90 -9.89
C VAL A 545 -22.57 9.27 -9.60
N GLU A 546 -22.69 10.17 -10.56
CA GLU A 546 -22.33 11.57 -10.43
C GLU A 546 -23.54 12.44 -10.80
N ALA A 547 -23.80 13.47 -10.01
CA ALA A 547 -24.78 14.50 -10.33
C ALA A 547 -24.19 15.87 -9.98
N HIS A 548 -24.29 16.81 -10.92
CA HIS A 548 -23.89 18.19 -10.70
C HIS A 548 -24.96 19.14 -11.25
N HIS A 549 -25.23 20.21 -10.52
CA HIS A 549 -26.13 21.25 -10.97
C HIS A 549 -25.62 22.63 -10.56
N THR A 550 -25.59 23.56 -11.50
CA THR A 550 -25.24 24.96 -11.25
C THR A 550 -26.46 25.85 -11.45
N LEU A 551 -26.70 26.76 -10.50
CA LEU A 551 -27.76 27.75 -10.50
C LEU A 551 -27.16 29.15 -10.35
N ASP A 552 -27.39 30.01 -11.32
CA ASP A 552 -27.07 31.43 -11.20
C ASP A 552 -28.22 32.18 -10.53
N SER A 553 -27.90 33.03 -9.55
CA SER A 553 -28.87 33.80 -8.79
C SER A 553 -28.39 35.23 -8.54
N ARG A 554 -29.27 36.08 -7.98
CA ARG A 554 -28.90 37.46 -7.59
C ARG A 554 -27.90 37.52 -6.44
N VAL A 555 -27.79 36.45 -5.66
CA VAL A 555 -26.86 36.35 -4.52
C VAL A 555 -25.59 35.58 -4.88
N GLY A 556 -25.37 35.31 -6.17
CA GLY A 556 -24.21 34.58 -6.68
C GLY A 556 -24.56 33.25 -7.33
N THR A 557 -23.53 32.47 -7.67
CA THR A 557 -23.66 31.16 -8.30
C THR A 557 -23.65 30.07 -7.21
N LEU A 558 -24.62 29.16 -7.28
CA LEU A 558 -24.75 27.99 -6.40
C LEU A 558 -24.47 26.73 -7.21
N GLY A 559 -23.56 25.89 -6.74
CA GLY A 559 -23.29 24.57 -7.28
C GLY A 559 -23.70 23.49 -6.29
N PHE A 560 -24.36 22.45 -6.78
CA PHE A 560 -24.68 21.24 -6.04
C PHE A 560 -23.98 20.07 -6.70
N GLY A 561 -23.35 19.22 -5.90
CA GLY A 561 -22.63 18.05 -6.38
C GLY A 561 -22.97 16.81 -5.56
N LEU A 562 -23.07 15.68 -6.22
CA LEU A 562 -23.15 14.35 -5.61
C LEU A 562 -22.20 13.43 -6.37
N ASN A 563 -21.35 12.72 -5.65
CA ASN A 563 -20.52 11.63 -6.14
C ASN A 563 -20.77 10.42 -5.26
N GLY A 564 -21.23 9.32 -5.84
CA GLY A 564 -21.56 8.09 -5.12
C GLY A 564 -21.01 6.86 -5.83
N SER A 565 -20.59 5.87 -5.06
CA SER A 565 -20.24 4.54 -5.54
C SER A 565 -21.01 3.51 -4.72
N TYR A 566 -21.62 2.55 -5.42
CA TYR A 566 -22.31 1.41 -4.84
C TYR A 566 -21.73 0.10 -5.39
N VAL A 567 -20.97 -0.62 -4.56
CA VAL A 567 -20.47 -1.96 -4.90
C VAL A 567 -21.55 -2.99 -4.58
N PHE A 568 -21.93 -3.83 -5.55
CA PHE A 568 -22.94 -4.87 -5.35
C PHE A 568 -22.33 -6.17 -4.79
N ARG A 569 -21.12 -6.50 -5.24
CA ARG A 569 -20.41 -7.72 -4.89
C ARG A 569 -18.91 -7.48 -4.89
N PHE A 570 -18.22 -8.01 -3.89
CA PHE A 570 -16.76 -8.07 -3.87
C PHE A 570 -16.34 -9.45 -3.36
N ALA A 571 -16.18 -10.39 -4.30
CA ALA A 571 -15.97 -11.79 -3.97
C ALA A 571 -14.57 -12.27 -4.32
N GLN A 572 -13.95 -13.02 -3.42
CA GLN A 572 -12.60 -13.54 -3.56
C GLN A 572 -12.61 -15.07 -3.51
N ALA A 573 -11.67 -15.70 -4.21
CA ALA A 573 -11.34 -17.11 -4.06
C ALA A 573 -9.83 -17.22 -3.90
N VAL A 574 -9.38 -18.04 -2.93
CA VAL A 574 -7.95 -18.21 -2.62
C VAL A 574 -7.21 -18.97 -3.72
N THR A 575 -7.91 -19.87 -4.43
CA THR A 575 -7.46 -20.54 -5.65
C THR A 575 -8.59 -20.58 -6.68
N ARG A 576 -8.29 -20.87 -7.96
CA ARG A 576 -9.31 -20.98 -9.02
C ARG A 576 -10.36 -22.08 -8.77
N THR A 577 -10.00 -23.11 -8.00
CA THR A 577 -10.89 -24.24 -7.66
C THR A 577 -11.61 -24.06 -6.33
N SER A 578 -11.21 -23.07 -5.52
CA SER A 578 -11.83 -22.81 -4.23
C SER A 578 -13.19 -22.10 -4.39
N PRO A 579 -14.13 -22.31 -3.46
CA PRO A 579 -15.36 -21.54 -3.41
C PRO A 579 -15.07 -20.03 -3.32
N SER A 580 -15.84 -19.23 -4.04
CA SER A 580 -15.76 -17.77 -3.95
C SER A 580 -16.60 -17.27 -2.77
N THR A 581 -15.99 -16.46 -1.90
CA THR A 581 -16.64 -15.84 -0.74
C THR A 581 -16.81 -14.34 -0.97
N ASP A 582 -18.03 -13.82 -0.76
CA ASP A 582 -18.28 -12.37 -0.81
C ASP A 582 -17.87 -11.72 0.52
N ILE A 583 -16.87 -10.85 0.46
CA ILE A 583 -16.30 -10.16 1.62
C ILE A 583 -16.63 -8.66 1.61
N LEU A 584 -17.56 -8.23 0.76
CA LEU A 584 -18.10 -6.87 0.76
C LEU A 584 -18.65 -6.48 2.15
N ASN A 585 -18.48 -5.21 2.54
CA ASN A 585 -18.89 -4.71 3.85
C ASN A 585 -18.29 -5.52 5.00
N THR A 586 -17.01 -5.86 4.91
CA THR A 586 -16.23 -6.39 6.02
C THR A 586 -15.01 -5.49 6.29
N ALA A 587 -14.52 -5.49 7.53
CA ALA A 587 -13.36 -4.68 7.93
C ALA A 587 -12.14 -4.97 7.05
N GLY A 588 -11.45 -3.91 6.62
CA GLY A 588 -10.30 -4.00 5.70
C GLY A 588 -10.66 -4.20 4.23
N ASN A 589 -11.95 -4.42 3.90
CA ASN A 589 -12.44 -4.65 2.54
C ASN A 589 -13.30 -3.48 2.04
N PRO A 590 -13.58 -3.41 0.72
CA PRO A 590 -14.44 -2.38 0.16
C PRO A 590 -15.80 -2.30 0.86
N LEU A 591 -16.28 -1.08 1.04
CA LEU A 591 -17.64 -0.80 1.50
C LEU A 591 -18.57 -0.72 0.31
N ALA A 592 -19.79 -1.21 0.48
CA ALA A 592 -20.83 -1.13 -0.54
C ALA A 592 -21.12 0.32 -0.89
N LEU A 593 -21.33 1.20 0.10
CA LEU A 593 -21.74 2.58 -0.13
C LEU A 593 -20.64 3.57 0.27
N ARG A 594 -20.24 4.43 -0.66
CA ARG A 594 -19.48 5.67 -0.38
C ARG A 594 -20.11 6.83 -1.14
N VAL A 595 -20.44 7.91 -0.44
CA VAL A 595 -21.12 9.08 -1.02
C VAL A 595 -20.47 10.37 -0.54
N ARG A 596 -20.34 11.34 -1.43
CA ARG A 596 -19.91 12.70 -1.17
C ARG A 596 -20.93 13.66 -1.76
N VAL A 597 -21.49 14.54 -0.92
CA VAL A 597 -22.45 15.58 -1.33
C VAL A 597 -21.84 16.93 -1.05
N GLY A 598 -21.75 17.78 -2.07
CA GLY A 598 -21.16 19.11 -1.99
C GLY A 598 -22.17 20.21 -2.32
N THR A 599 -22.02 21.34 -1.65
CA THR A 599 -22.64 22.60 -2.07
C THR A 599 -21.57 23.67 -2.09
N GLU A 600 -21.45 24.36 -3.22
CA GLU A 600 -20.57 25.50 -3.40
C GLU A 600 -21.37 26.76 -3.68
N TRP A 601 -20.89 27.88 -3.16
CA TRP A 601 -21.44 29.20 -3.38
C TRP A 601 -20.31 30.18 -3.65
N SER A 602 -20.50 31.05 -4.63
CA SER A 602 -19.64 32.20 -4.87
C SER A 602 -20.49 33.43 -5.14
N LEU A 603 -20.20 34.56 -4.46
CA LEU A 603 -20.97 35.81 -4.62
C LEU A 603 -21.00 36.30 -6.07
N HIS A 604 -19.89 36.11 -6.78
CA HIS A 604 -19.76 36.29 -8.21
C HIS A 604 -19.36 34.95 -8.84
N ARG A 605 -18.91 34.92 -10.09
CA ARG A 605 -18.29 33.70 -10.62
C ARG A 605 -17.03 33.35 -9.81
N ALA A 606 -16.70 32.06 -9.74
CA ALA A 606 -15.58 31.54 -8.93
C ALA A 606 -14.19 32.11 -9.31
N ASP A 607 -14.06 32.82 -10.44
CA ASP A 607 -12.86 33.52 -10.95
C ASP A 607 -12.82 35.01 -10.56
N LEU A 608 -13.91 35.59 -10.06
CA LEU A 608 -13.99 37.01 -9.71
C LEU A 608 -13.64 37.27 -8.23
N PRO A 609 -13.34 38.53 -7.85
CA PRO A 609 -13.16 38.92 -6.46
C PRO A 609 -14.42 38.66 -5.63
N GLY A 610 -14.27 38.38 -4.34
CA GLY A 610 -15.38 38.19 -3.42
C GLY A 610 -15.29 36.90 -2.61
N PRO A 611 -16.28 36.69 -1.71
CA PRO A 611 -16.35 35.51 -0.88
C PRO A 611 -16.89 34.29 -1.64
N GLY A 612 -16.45 33.12 -1.21
CA GLY A 612 -17.01 31.83 -1.57
C GLY A 612 -17.03 30.88 -0.40
N LEU A 613 -17.97 29.93 -0.44
CA LEU A 613 -18.20 28.90 0.56
C LEU A 613 -18.30 27.55 -0.16
N ASN A 614 -17.68 26.52 0.38
CA ASN A 614 -17.95 25.14 0.00
C ASN A 614 -18.19 24.31 1.26
N LEU A 615 -19.29 23.56 1.24
CA LEU A 615 -19.65 22.57 2.25
C LEU A 615 -19.66 21.20 1.60
N THR A 616 -19.01 20.24 2.22
CA THR A 616 -18.98 18.86 1.72
C THR A 616 -19.34 17.90 2.84
N LEU A 617 -20.39 17.12 2.64
CA LEU A 617 -20.73 15.96 3.46
C LEU A 617 -20.08 14.71 2.84
N ASN A 618 -19.30 13.96 3.63
CA ASN A 618 -18.78 12.65 3.22
C ASN A 618 -19.47 11.56 4.04
N HIS A 619 -19.94 10.51 3.41
CA HIS A 619 -20.62 9.39 4.06
C HIS A 619 -20.08 8.03 3.56
N THR A 620 -19.84 7.13 4.51
CA THR A 620 -19.54 5.72 4.22
C THR A 620 -20.54 4.81 4.94
N GLY A 621 -20.96 3.74 4.27
CA GLY A 621 -21.88 2.76 4.83
C GLY A 621 -21.30 1.98 6.01
N GLY A 622 -22.17 1.42 6.84
CA GLY A 622 -21.77 0.50 7.91
C GLY A 622 -21.35 -0.86 7.36
N TYR A 623 -20.61 -1.63 8.16
CA TYR A 623 -20.01 -2.89 7.74
C TYR A 623 -19.85 -3.86 8.91
N ARG A 624 -19.26 -5.03 8.68
CA ARG A 624 -19.04 -6.08 9.68
C ARG A 624 -17.56 -6.20 10.05
N ASN A 625 -17.29 -6.44 11.32
CA ASN A 625 -15.96 -6.85 11.77
C ASN A 625 -15.93 -8.37 11.93
N SER A 626 -15.73 -9.10 10.82
CA SER A 626 -15.81 -10.57 10.81
C SER A 626 -14.76 -11.25 11.70
N ALA A 627 -13.68 -10.54 12.05
CA ALA A 627 -12.62 -11.04 12.93
C ALA A 627 -12.97 -10.90 14.44
N SER A 628 -14.05 -10.21 14.79
CA SER A 628 -14.46 -10.01 16.19
C SER A 628 -15.86 -10.56 16.46
N ALA A 629 -15.95 -11.42 17.47
CA ALA A 629 -17.23 -11.87 18.02
C ALA A 629 -17.89 -10.82 18.95
N LEU A 630 -17.11 -9.89 19.51
CA LEU A 630 -17.58 -8.90 20.48
C LEU A 630 -18.28 -7.72 19.80
N MET A 631 -17.71 -7.24 18.69
CA MET A 631 -18.25 -6.10 17.94
C MET A 631 -18.42 -6.42 16.46
N PRO A 632 -19.37 -7.30 16.10
CA PRO A 632 -19.51 -7.79 14.73
C PRO A 632 -20.06 -6.74 13.75
N ARG A 633 -20.60 -5.61 14.22
CA ARG A 633 -21.14 -4.53 13.38
C ARG A 633 -20.43 -3.21 13.67
N VAL A 634 -20.03 -2.55 12.59
CA VAL A 634 -19.39 -1.24 12.60
C VAL A 634 -20.35 -0.22 12.01
N ALA A 635 -20.50 0.92 12.69
CA ALA A 635 -21.41 1.98 12.29
C ALA A 635 -20.97 2.65 10.99
N ALA A 636 -21.94 3.19 10.25
CA ALA A 636 -21.68 4.13 9.17
C ALA A 636 -20.97 5.38 9.68
N TRP A 637 -20.19 6.04 8.83
CA TRP A 637 -19.45 7.24 9.20
C TRP A 637 -19.86 8.43 8.36
N THR A 638 -19.94 9.60 8.97
CA THR A 638 -20.28 10.84 8.27
C THR A 638 -19.47 11.99 8.83
N THR A 639 -18.81 12.72 7.94
CA THR A 639 -18.02 13.90 8.25
C THR A 639 -18.49 15.08 7.42
N LEU A 640 -18.21 16.28 7.92
CA LEU A 640 -18.47 17.54 7.23
C LEU A 640 -17.15 18.26 7.04
N ASP A 641 -16.89 18.69 5.81
CA ASP A 641 -15.79 19.57 5.46
C ASP A 641 -16.34 20.95 5.08
N LEU A 642 -15.55 21.97 5.36
CA LEU A 642 -15.87 23.38 5.13
C LEU A 642 -14.68 24.04 4.43
N GLN A 643 -14.96 24.87 3.44
CA GLN A 643 -13.96 25.78 2.88
C GLN A 643 -14.55 27.17 2.73
N LEU A 644 -13.86 28.16 3.29
CA LEU A 644 -14.12 29.58 3.06
C LEU A 644 -13.03 30.13 2.16
N ARG A 645 -13.43 30.85 1.13
CA ARG A 645 -12.53 31.49 0.16
C ARG A 645 -12.83 32.97 0.09
N TYR A 646 -11.78 33.78 -0.02
CA TYR A 646 -11.93 35.18 -0.36
C TYR A 646 -10.86 35.59 -1.38
N ARG A 647 -11.29 36.08 -2.55
CA ARG A 647 -10.40 36.67 -3.53
C ARG A 647 -10.50 38.18 -3.48
N THR A 648 -9.36 38.85 -3.34
CA THR A 648 -9.29 40.30 -3.26
C THR A 648 -9.49 40.95 -4.64
N PRO A 649 -10.10 42.14 -4.72
CA PRO A 649 -10.10 42.92 -5.95
C PRO A 649 -8.70 43.29 -6.44
N THR A 650 -8.59 43.60 -7.73
CA THR A 650 -7.39 44.22 -8.30
C THR A 650 -7.26 45.67 -7.80
N SER A 651 -6.13 46.00 -7.19
CA SER A 651 -5.78 47.35 -6.71
C SER A 651 -4.26 47.56 -6.70
N ASP A 652 -3.78 48.75 -6.30
CA ASP A 652 -2.34 49.04 -6.12
C ASP A 652 -1.77 48.50 -4.80
N ALA A 653 -2.62 47.93 -3.94
CA ALA A 653 -2.18 47.40 -2.66
C ALA A 653 -1.44 46.06 -2.83
N TRP A 654 -0.55 45.74 -1.89
CA TRP A 654 0.27 44.52 -1.94
C TRP A 654 -0.54 43.21 -2.00
N TRP A 655 -1.78 43.25 -1.53
CA TRP A 655 -2.73 42.14 -1.46
C TRP A 655 -3.64 42.02 -2.69
N SER A 656 -3.46 42.87 -3.69
CA SER A 656 -4.17 42.82 -4.97
C SER A 656 -4.11 41.44 -5.62
N GLY A 657 -5.27 40.92 -6.04
CA GLY A 657 -5.41 39.61 -6.69
C GLY A 657 -5.05 38.40 -5.82
N MET A 658 -4.85 38.58 -4.50
CA MET A 658 -4.61 37.47 -3.58
C MET A 658 -5.88 36.66 -3.33
N GLU A 659 -5.68 35.39 -3.06
CA GLU A 659 -6.71 34.45 -2.63
C GLU A 659 -6.36 33.90 -1.26
N PHE A 660 -7.29 34.04 -0.32
CA PHE A 660 -7.20 33.47 1.02
C PHE A 660 -8.19 32.32 1.12
N VAL A 661 -7.74 31.18 1.65
CA VAL A 661 -8.57 29.99 1.83
C VAL A 661 -8.40 29.48 3.26
N LEU A 662 -9.51 29.43 4.00
CA LEU A 662 -9.61 28.66 5.24
C LEU A 662 -10.30 27.35 4.93
N ASN A 663 -9.58 26.24 5.11
CA ASN A 663 -10.08 24.90 4.87
C ASN A 663 -10.21 24.14 6.19
N GLY A 664 -11.32 23.45 6.38
CA GLY A 664 -11.59 22.59 7.52
C GLY A 664 -12.03 21.21 7.05
N VAL A 665 -11.30 20.17 7.42
CA VAL A 665 -11.68 18.76 7.19
C VAL A 665 -12.24 18.21 8.49
N ASN A 666 -13.34 17.46 8.41
CA ASN A 666 -14.05 16.90 9.56
C ASN A 666 -14.29 17.95 10.66
N VAL A 667 -14.91 19.08 10.32
CA VAL A 667 -15.06 20.24 11.22
C VAL A 667 -15.88 19.93 12.48
N LEU A 668 -16.72 18.91 12.42
CA LEU A 668 -17.50 18.38 13.54
C LEU A 668 -16.70 17.44 14.46
N ASP A 669 -15.42 17.21 14.14
CA ASP A 669 -14.49 16.39 14.92
C ASP A 669 -15.05 14.98 15.22
N ARG A 670 -15.76 14.40 14.24
CA ARG A 670 -16.32 13.04 14.35
C ARG A 670 -15.18 12.04 14.37
N ALA A 671 -15.04 11.30 15.47
CA ALA A 671 -14.14 10.17 15.53
C ALA A 671 -14.54 9.09 14.50
N PRO A 672 -13.58 8.31 13.97
CA PRO A 672 -13.88 7.12 13.19
C PRO A 672 -14.76 6.14 13.97
N PRO A 673 -15.62 5.33 13.30
CA PRO A 673 -16.30 4.24 13.97
C PRO A 673 -15.29 3.28 14.58
N PHE A 674 -15.50 2.93 15.84
CA PHE A 674 -14.66 1.95 16.53
C PHE A 674 -14.84 0.56 15.89
N ILE A 675 -13.73 -0.13 15.70
CA ILE A 675 -13.73 -1.57 15.41
C ILE A 675 -12.91 -2.27 16.48
N ASP A 676 -13.33 -3.48 16.82
CA ASP A 676 -12.55 -4.35 17.70
C ASP A 676 -11.34 -4.93 16.93
N SER A 677 -10.23 -4.22 17.01
CA SER A 677 -8.95 -4.57 16.42
C SER A 677 -7.81 -3.93 17.22
N GLN A 678 -6.57 -4.32 16.93
CA GLN A 678 -5.37 -3.77 17.56
C GLN A 678 -5.36 -2.22 17.52
N HIS A 679 -5.72 -1.63 16.38
CA HIS A 679 -5.69 -0.18 16.14
C HIS A 679 -6.97 0.55 16.59
N GLY A 680 -8.08 -0.15 16.75
CA GLY A 680 -9.37 0.43 17.17
C GLY A 680 -10.14 1.18 16.07
N TYR A 681 -9.67 1.16 14.82
CA TYR A 681 -10.35 1.72 13.64
C TYR A 681 -9.92 0.98 12.37
N ASP A 682 -10.69 1.12 11.29
CA ASP A 682 -10.38 0.53 9.98
C ASP A 682 -9.60 1.51 9.09
N SER A 683 -8.26 1.35 9.04
CA SER A 683 -7.40 2.24 8.26
C SER A 683 -7.63 2.18 6.74
N MET A 684 -8.34 1.17 6.23
CA MET A 684 -8.67 1.05 4.79
C MET A 684 -9.90 1.86 4.40
N ASN A 685 -10.76 2.17 5.36
CA ASN A 685 -12.07 2.77 5.11
C ASN A 685 -12.26 4.15 5.73
N VAL A 686 -11.52 4.47 6.80
CA VAL A 686 -11.65 5.74 7.54
C VAL A 686 -10.28 6.28 7.93
N GLN A 687 -10.20 7.60 8.13
CA GLN A 687 -8.96 8.29 8.45
C GLN A 687 -8.94 8.71 9.95
N PRO A 688 -7.83 8.58 10.69
CA PRO A 688 -7.79 8.80 12.15
C PRO A 688 -7.51 10.25 12.59
N LEU A 689 -7.25 11.18 11.68
CA LEU A 689 -7.29 12.63 11.93
C LEU A 689 -8.72 13.04 12.34
N GLY A 690 -8.82 13.81 13.42
CA GLY A 690 -10.06 14.50 13.78
C GLY A 690 -10.25 15.73 12.89
N ARG A 691 -10.66 16.84 13.49
CA ARG A 691 -10.71 18.14 12.83
C ARG A 691 -9.32 18.60 12.41
N VAL A 692 -9.17 18.96 11.12
CA VAL A 692 -7.96 19.58 10.57
C VAL A 692 -8.33 20.95 10.01
N ILE A 693 -7.63 22.00 10.45
CA ILE A 693 -7.81 23.36 9.95
C ILE A 693 -6.53 23.79 9.23
N SER A 694 -6.67 24.35 8.04
CA SER A 694 -5.57 24.82 7.21
C SER A 694 -5.87 26.21 6.67
N LEU A 695 -4.88 27.08 6.67
CA LEU A 695 -4.95 28.42 6.10
C LEU A 695 -3.97 28.51 4.94
N PHE A 696 -4.48 28.96 3.79
CA PHE A 696 -3.68 29.17 2.58
C PHE A 696 -3.81 30.62 2.13
N ALA A 697 -2.71 31.19 1.66
CA ALA A 697 -2.67 32.44 0.92
C ALA A 697 -1.95 32.20 -0.40
N ARG A 698 -2.57 32.62 -1.51
CA ARG A 698 -2.02 32.49 -2.85
C ARG A 698 -2.00 33.85 -3.52
N LYS A 699 -0.90 34.16 -4.20
CA LYS A 699 -0.78 35.31 -5.10
C LYS A 699 -0.30 34.82 -6.45
N ASN A 700 -0.98 35.21 -7.51
CA ASN A 700 -0.50 35.04 -8.88
C ASN A 700 0.04 36.40 -9.33
N TRP A 701 1.22 36.44 -9.93
CA TRP A 701 1.85 37.66 -10.43
C TRP A 701 2.25 37.50 -11.90
#